data_AF-A0A1I8PWC4-F1
#
_entry.id   AF-A0A1I8PWC4-F1
#
_cell.length_a   1.000
_cell.length_b   1.000
_cell.length_c   1.000
_cell.angle_alpha   90.00
_cell.angle_beta   90.00
_cell.angle_gamma   90.00
#
_symmetry.space_group_name_H-M   'P 1'
#
loop_
_entity.id
_entity.type
_entity.pdbx_description
1 polymer ?
#
loop_
_entity_poly.entity_id
_entity_poly.type
_entity_poly.pdbx_seq_one_letter_code
_entity_poly.pdbx_strand_id
1 'polypeptide(L)'
;MESIDGEEGILNLTRFDQNSELFDVIVNLGNRSVLGRIFDLIYRNDERFRSINGIVLRDNGITAMSPFKLFSGVEFSVLDLRDNNIQSYIQLNRDLENIKADELKLLGNPVTKSANYPECLRPILKNFKMLDGIPTENLSKDYRPPTSGAMEGKSRGYKIEWSNKADVNKFEKSNHWHAFMIPDPEETYTKEEIMDYFFLTVTTTCSDIYPCYYKYANGEHQFMVRQCFDQIKYLVENCNLEIKVPRFVAPPPPTQSTTDFSPQLVMDTTLIYYLLMDISPFKKGQVEPMECIEKALNRRFSAMDRMLNLNNFQATEGLENIIINLSSPKILSRVLMQASRKFLSTCIEIRLTHNKILSANFPKILALMGNLKALDLGNNWIHSLDDVKELAVLGITSLRLDGNPLCNDFAFSGEYIKAVKKIFTDLTKLDGIAITAKDNLSSPKNFLCDVAGYDFVEEFITRYCKAFENDRYGLKELYSDKSILSINCSFNLDKMTPQIMKRISKYSQRSRNLKTMKEPSETRFFTYVGSKEIMRVIMDLPPITYDMLSLCTDCTMFQDNMVVITVNGVYLDQAPSIVETDILMAFTRTFILKPIKRKMGSLKCATLYRIVNDQYCIYNPTSTQTKIAFKYFKNMEGAKKDDLTIADKEALLVMFQETTLLKSIWCTRCLEEANWDFAKALEIFIQLCEKKEIPDAALR
;
A
#
# COMPACT_ATOMS: atom_id res chain seq x y z
N MET A 1 19.69 -2.28 13.01
CA MET A 1 18.99 -1.75 11.82
C MET A 1 17.56 -1.50 12.25
N GLU A 2 17.05 -0.34 11.91
CA GLU A 2 15.75 0.17 12.36
C GLU A 2 14.88 0.48 11.14
N SER A 3 13.57 0.65 11.38
CA SER A 3 12.65 1.24 10.42
C SER A 3 12.43 2.70 10.82
N ILE A 4 12.81 3.66 9.97
CA ILE A 4 12.65 5.10 10.24
C ILE A 4 11.86 5.71 9.08
N ASP A 5 10.81 6.47 9.39
CA ASP A 5 9.95 7.14 8.39
C ASP A 5 9.35 6.19 7.33
N GLY A 6 9.15 4.91 7.67
CA GLY A 6 8.61 3.88 6.77
C GLY A 6 9.65 3.17 5.89
N GLU A 7 10.92 3.56 6.00
CA GLU A 7 12.04 2.90 5.31
C GLU A 7 12.68 1.84 6.23
N GLU A 8 12.70 0.59 5.79
CA GLU A 8 13.44 -0.48 6.48
C GLU A 8 14.93 -0.47 6.13
N GLY A 9 15.75 -1.08 6.99
CA GLY A 9 17.18 -1.25 6.71
C GLY A 9 18.01 0.00 7.04
N ILE A 10 17.56 0.85 7.97
CA ILE A 10 18.31 2.04 8.39
C ILE A 10 19.38 1.66 9.40
N LEU A 11 20.63 1.98 9.09
CA LEU A 11 21.75 1.87 10.02
C LEU A 11 21.84 3.15 10.86
N ASN A 12 21.25 3.11 12.06
CA ASN A 12 21.30 4.20 13.01
C ASN A 12 22.56 4.13 13.89
N LEU A 13 23.41 5.14 13.74
CA LEU A 13 24.64 5.34 14.52
C LEU A 13 24.60 6.69 15.25
N THR A 14 23.41 7.22 15.54
CA THR A 14 23.25 8.49 16.29
C THR A 14 23.93 8.39 17.65
N ARG A 15 24.73 9.41 18.03
CA ARG A 15 25.45 9.46 19.32
C ARG A 15 26.11 8.12 19.65
N PHE A 16 26.89 7.59 18.71
CA PHE A 16 27.37 6.20 18.80
C PHE A 16 28.20 5.95 20.06
N ASP A 17 28.86 7.00 20.59
CA ASP A 17 29.61 6.99 21.84
C ASP A 17 28.76 6.73 23.10
N GLN A 18 27.44 6.92 23.03
CA GLN A 18 26.50 6.71 24.13
C GLN A 18 25.84 5.32 24.12
N ASN A 19 26.21 4.45 23.18
CA ASN A 19 25.67 3.10 23.11
C ASN A 19 26.05 2.31 24.38
N SER A 20 25.06 1.71 25.03
CA SER A 20 25.25 0.95 26.29
C SER A 20 26.18 -0.25 26.14
N GLU A 21 26.34 -0.80 24.93
CA GLU A 21 27.28 -1.89 24.65
C GLU A 21 28.76 -1.45 24.65
N LEU A 22 29.04 -0.14 24.62
CA LEU A 22 30.38 0.44 24.56
C LEU A 22 30.90 0.92 25.93
N PHE A 23 30.33 0.44 27.04
CA PHE A 23 30.65 0.94 28.39
C PHE A 23 32.16 0.89 28.76
N ASP A 24 32.91 -0.06 28.21
CA ASP A 24 34.37 -0.21 28.42
C ASP A 24 35.23 0.46 27.32
N VAL A 25 34.63 1.02 26.27
CA VAL A 25 35.33 1.49 25.07
C VAL A 25 34.84 2.87 24.63
N ILE A 26 35.73 3.87 24.66
CA ILE A 26 35.43 5.20 24.12
C ILE A 26 35.57 5.17 22.60
N VAL A 27 34.45 5.24 21.88
CA VAL A 27 34.43 5.35 20.42
C VAL A 27 34.04 6.76 20.02
N ASN A 28 34.88 7.45 19.25
CA ASN A 28 34.61 8.79 18.74
C ASN A 28 34.56 8.78 17.21
N LEU A 29 33.35 8.86 16.64
CA LEU A 29 33.14 8.90 15.19
C LEU A 29 33.63 10.20 14.53
N GLY A 30 33.84 11.27 15.31
CA GLY A 30 34.53 12.47 14.86
C GLY A 30 35.99 12.22 14.47
N ASN A 31 36.60 11.14 14.97
CA ASN A 31 37.91 10.68 14.50
C ASN A 31 37.77 9.94 13.16
N ARG A 32 38.27 10.55 12.08
CA ARG A 32 38.26 10.00 10.72
C ARG A 32 38.72 8.54 10.62
N SER A 33 39.76 8.15 11.37
CA SER A 33 40.31 6.79 11.31
C SER A 33 39.39 5.77 11.98
N VAL A 34 38.70 6.18 13.05
CA VAL A 34 37.70 5.35 13.74
C VAL A 34 36.48 5.17 12.85
N LEU A 35 35.96 6.26 12.28
CA LEU A 35 34.86 6.21 11.31
C LEU A 35 35.19 5.30 10.12
N GLY A 36 36.41 5.42 9.58
CA GLY A 36 36.89 4.55 8.51
C GLY A 36 36.94 3.07 8.86
N ARG A 37 37.39 2.73 10.08
CA ARG A 37 37.38 1.32 10.55
C ARG A 37 35.97 0.78 10.69
N ILE A 38 35.04 1.57 11.21
CA ILE A 38 33.63 1.15 11.36
C ILE A 38 33.00 0.94 10.00
N PHE A 39 33.23 1.83 9.03
CA PHE A 39 32.72 1.64 7.67
C PHE A 39 33.35 0.45 6.95
N ASP A 40 34.63 0.19 7.14
CA ASP A 40 35.28 -1.02 6.60
C ASP A 40 34.66 -2.29 7.21
N LEU A 41 34.37 -2.31 8.51
CA LEU A 41 33.66 -3.42 9.16
C LEU A 41 32.24 -3.61 8.61
N ILE A 42 31.51 -2.51 8.40
CA ILE A 42 30.16 -2.53 7.81
C ILE A 42 30.23 -3.06 6.38
N TYR A 43 31.12 -2.51 5.56
CA TYR A 43 31.26 -2.84 4.14
C TYR A 43 31.66 -4.30 3.92
N ARG A 44 32.58 -4.83 4.75
CA ARG A 44 33.01 -6.24 4.65
C ARG A 44 31.93 -7.24 5.06
N ASN A 45 30.88 -6.80 5.75
CA ASN A 45 29.76 -7.65 6.13
C ASN A 45 28.74 -7.69 4.97
N ASP A 46 29.14 -8.30 3.86
CA ASP A 46 28.48 -8.26 2.55
C ASP A 46 26.97 -8.58 2.61
N GLU A 47 26.56 -9.58 3.41
CA GLU A 47 25.14 -9.92 3.60
C GLU A 47 24.35 -8.82 4.32
N ARG A 48 24.88 -8.26 5.41
CA ARG A 48 24.19 -7.20 6.18
C ARG A 48 24.28 -5.86 5.48
N PHE A 49 25.37 -5.59 4.77
CA PHE A 49 25.55 -4.35 4.02
C PHE A 49 24.51 -4.22 2.91
N ARG A 50 24.20 -5.31 2.19
CA ARG A 50 23.16 -5.34 1.15
C ARG A 50 21.75 -5.03 1.68
N SER A 51 21.51 -5.22 2.98
CA SER A 51 20.25 -4.83 3.63
C SER A 51 20.23 -3.39 4.16
N ILE A 52 21.35 -2.66 4.07
CA ILE A 52 21.39 -1.25 4.48
C ILE A 52 20.82 -0.39 3.35
N ASN A 53 19.69 0.24 3.65
CA ASN A 53 19.01 1.16 2.76
C ASN A 53 19.35 2.62 3.11
N GLY A 54 19.66 2.94 4.37
CA GLY A 54 20.02 4.30 4.78
C GLY A 54 20.99 4.34 5.95
N ILE A 55 21.66 5.48 6.13
CA ILE A 55 22.66 5.68 7.18
C ILE A 55 22.34 6.96 7.97
N VAL A 56 22.24 6.84 9.29
CA VAL A 56 22.06 7.95 10.23
C VAL A 56 23.30 8.09 11.10
N LEU A 57 23.99 9.24 11.00
CA LEU A 57 25.22 9.57 11.71
C LEU A 57 25.07 10.87 12.53
N ARG A 58 23.86 11.10 13.05
CA ARG A 58 23.53 12.35 13.76
C ARG A 58 24.34 12.51 15.05
N ASP A 59 24.76 13.75 15.34
CA ASP A 59 25.38 14.14 16.62
C ASP A 59 26.59 13.27 17.02
N ASN A 60 27.57 13.15 16.12
CA ASN A 60 28.77 12.34 16.28
C ASN A 60 30.07 13.15 16.20
N GLY A 61 29.97 14.48 16.11
CA GLY A 61 31.13 15.38 15.99
C GLY A 61 31.93 15.21 14.68
N ILE A 62 31.33 14.64 13.62
CA ILE A 62 31.99 14.37 12.35
C ILE A 62 32.36 15.68 11.65
N THR A 63 33.61 15.79 11.19
CA THR A 63 34.13 16.96 10.47
C THR A 63 34.44 16.69 9.00
N ALA A 64 34.68 15.43 8.65
CA ALA A 64 35.13 14.99 7.33
C ALA A 64 34.47 13.68 6.93
N MET A 65 34.01 13.59 5.67
CA MET A 65 33.21 12.48 5.18
C MET A 65 34.00 11.53 4.27
N SER A 66 35.30 11.74 4.10
CA SER A 66 36.12 10.91 3.21
C SER A 66 36.01 9.39 3.37
N PRO A 67 35.69 8.79 4.54
CA PRO A 67 35.40 7.35 4.62
C PRO A 67 34.21 6.88 3.78
N PHE A 68 33.24 7.77 3.47
CA PHE A 68 32.09 7.43 2.62
C PHE A 68 32.47 6.97 1.23
N LYS A 69 33.69 7.27 0.75
CA LYS A 69 34.19 6.75 -0.52
C LYS A 69 34.12 5.21 -0.62
N LEU A 70 34.14 4.50 0.51
CA LEU A 70 33.91 3.04 0.56
C LEU A 70 32.54 2.64 0.02
N PHE A 71 31.54 3.52 0.14
CA PHE A 71 30.16 3.29 -0.31
C PHE A 71 29.89 3.92 -1.68
N SER A 72 30.93 4.23 -2.47
CA SER A 72 30.79 4.76 -3.82
C SER A 72 30.00 3.79 -4.70
N GLY A 73 28.97 4.30 -5.38
CA GLY A 73 28.08 3.50 -6.23
C GLY A 73 26.92 2.82 -5.49
N VAL A 74 26.80 3.02 -4.18
CA VAL A 74 25.62 2.62 -3.40
C VAL A 74 24.63 3.79 -3.36
N GLU A 75 23.35 3.50 -3.56
CA GLU A 75 22.26 4.46 -3.49
C GLU A 75 21.50 4.22 -2.18
N PHE A 76 21.43 5.24 -1.33
CA PHE A 76 20.73 5.17 -0.04
C PHE A 76 19.35 5.83 -0.14
N SER A 77 18.37 5.43 0.67
CA SER A 77 17.15 6.21 0.87
C SER A 77 17.45 7.49 1.65
N VAL A 78 18.27 7.41 2.71
CA VAL A 78 18.61 8.57 3.54
C VAL A 78 20.08 8.57 3.96
N LEU A 79 20.69 9.76 3.90
CA LEU A 79 21.98 10.06 4.50
C LEU A 79 21.80 11.21 5.50
N ASP A 80 21.70 10.87 6.78
CA ASP A 80 21.50 11.85 7.85
C ASP A 80 22.82 12.19 8.57
N LEU A 81 23.26 13.43 8.38
CA LEU A 81 24.48 13.99 8.95
C LEU A 81 24.19 15.14 9.92
N ARG A 82 22.97 15.25 10.42
CA ARG A 82 22.56 16.37 11.27
C ARG A 82 23.42 16.49 12.53
N ASP A 83 23.52 17.72 13.04
CA ASP A 83 24.14 18.03 14.33
C ASP A 83 25.62 17.57 14.45
N ASN A 84 26.35 17.52 13.34
CA ASN A 84 27.79 17.28 13.31
C ASN A 84 28.59 18.61 13.23
N ASN A 85 29.91 18.53 13.00
CA ASN A 85 30.79 19.69 12.92
C ASN A 85 31.34 19.90 11.49
N ILE A 86 30.50 19.69 10.47
CA ILE A 86 30.86 19.88 9.07
C ILE A 86 30.90 21.38 8.76
N GLN A 87 32.09 21.91 8.51
CA GLN A 87 32.31 23.35 8.26
C GLN A 87 32.57 23.66 6.78
N SER A 88 33.37 22.82 6.12
CA SER A 88 33.87 23.08 4.75
C SER A 88 32.96 22.43 3.71
N TYR A 89 32.19 23.25 2.98
CA TYR A 89 31.40 22.78 1.83
C TYR A 89 32.29 22.21 0.71
N ILE A 90 33.53 22.71 0.56
CA ILE A 90 34.49 22.20 -0.44
C ILE A 90 34.84 20.74 -0.12
N GLN A 91 35.13 20.46 1.15
CA GLN A 91 35.40 19.11 1.60
C GLN A 91 34.17 18.21 1.49
N LEU A 92 32.99 18.72 1.88
CA LEU A 92 31.73 18.00 1.78
C LEU A 92 31.42 17.61 0.32
N ASN A 93 31.54 18.55 -0.62
CA ASN A 93 31.33 18.31 -2.04
C ASN A 93 32.28 17.24 -2.59
N ARG A 94 33.56 17.30 -2.22
CA ARG A 94 34.57 16.30 -2.63
C ARG A 94 34.29 14.92 -2.03
N ASP A 95 33.91 14.88 -0.76
CA ASP A 95 33.76 13.61 -0.04
C ASP A 95 32.43 12.91 -0.42
N LEU A 96 31.40 13.64 -0.86
CA LEU A 96 30.09 13.12 -1.29
C LEU A 96 29.88 13.09 -2.82
N GLU A 97 30.90 13.39 -3.62
CA GLU A 97 30.79 13.52 -5.08
C GLU A 97 30.19 12.28 -5.77
N ASN A 98 30.51 11.08 -5.26
CA ASN A 98 30.05 9.79 -5.80
C ASN A 98 29.01 9.08 -4.92
N ILE A 99 28.47 9.79 -3.93
CA ILE A 99 27.44 9.26 -3.03
C ILE A 99 26.09 9.77 -3.51
N LYS A 100 25.11 8.86 -3.57
CA LYS A 100 23.73 9.17 -3.90
C LYS A 100 22.83 8.78 -2.75
N ALA A 101 21.86 9.61 -2.46
CA ALA A 101 20.77 9.24 -1.57
C ALA A 101 19.47 9.94 -1.98
N ASP A 102 18.31 9.41 -1.64
CA ASP A 102 17.06 10.14 -1.86
C ASP A 102 17.02 11.43 -1.03
N GLU A 103 17.46 11.38 0.23
CA GLU A 103 17.55 12.55 1.09
C GLU A 103 18.94 12.72 1.76
N LEU A 104 19.47 13.95 1.71
CA LEU A 104 20.62 14.38 2.51
C LEU A 104 20.16 15.32 3.63
N LYS A 105 20.43 14.97 4.90
CA LYS A 105 20.13 15.83 6.05
C LYS A 105 21.42 16.43 6.62
N LEU A 106 21.54 17.75 6.63
CA LEU A 106 22.71 18.54 7.05
C LEU A 106 22.41 19.57 8.14
N LEU A 107 21.14 19.79 8.53
CA LEU A 107 20.78 20.71 9.63
C LEU A 107 21.66 20.52 10.87
N GLY A 108 22.01 21.61 11.54
CA GLY A 108 22.88 21.57 12.74
C GLY A 108 24.35 21.80 12.46
N ASN A 109 24.81 21.50 11.25
CA ASN A 109 26.22 21.69 10.88
C ASN A 109 26.56 23.18 10.63
N PRO A 110 27.78 23.64 10.95
CA PRO A 110 28.23 24.99 10.63
C PRO A 110 28.12 25.37 9.15
N VAL A 111 28.27 24.41 8.22
CA VAL A 111 28.12 24.64 6.77
C VAL A 111 26.77 25.25 6.40
N THR A 112 25.70 24.89 7.13
CA THR A 112 24.33 25.41 6.90
C THR A 112 24.18 26.90 7.25
N LYS A 113 25.13 27.46 8.01
CA LYS A 113 25.18 28.88 8.40
C LYS A 113 25.99 29.73 7.43
N SER A 114 26.63 29.13 6.44
CA SER A 114 27.41 29.84 5.42
C SER A 114 26.52 30.80 4.63
N ALA A 115 27.05 31.98 4.28
CA ALA A 115 26.33 32.96 3.46
C ALA A 115 25.91 32.40 2.09
N ASN A 116 26.69 31.45 1.55
CA ASN A 116 26.47 30.82 0.24
C ASN A 116 25.67 29.52 0.31
N TYR A 117 25.18 29.10 1.47
CA TYR A 117 24.30 27.94 1.58
C TYR A 117 22.90 28.28 1.03
N PRO A 118 22.21 27.39 0.29
CA PRO A 118 22.62 26.04 -0.12
C PRO A 118 23.39 25.99 -1.45
N GLU A 119 23.55 27.10 -2.17
CA GLU A 119 24.20 27.16 -3.49
C GLU A 119 25.60 26.56 -3.51
N CYS A 120 26.32 26.65 -2.39
CA CYS A 120 27.64 26.03 -2.23
C CYS A 120 27.63 24.50 -2.40
N LEU A 121 26.47 23.84 -2.29
CA LEU A 121 26.28 22.40 -2.48
C LEU A 121 25.88 22.00 -3.91
N ARG A 122 25.64 22.98 -4.81
CA ARG A 122 25.22 22.73 -6.19
C ARG A 122 26.00 21.64 -6.94
N PRO A 123 27.32 21.45 -6.75
CA PRO A 123 28.06 20.36 -7.40
C PRO A 123 27.54 18.95 -7.09
N ILE A 124 27.00 18.74 -5.88
CA ILE A 124 26.53 17.43 -5.40
C ILE A 124 25.01 17.31 -5.33
N LEU A 125 24.23 18.40 -5.43
CA LEU A 125 22.76 18.35 -5.32
C LEU A 125 22.10 17.40 -6.32
N LYS A 126 22.68 17.21 -7.52
CA LYS A 126 22.20 16.25 -8.52
C LYS A 126 22.20 14.79 -8.04
N ASN A 127 22.95 14.49 -6.99
CA ASN A 127 23.04 13.16 -6.40
C ASN A 127 21.95 12.91 -5.34
N PHE A 128 21.16 13.94 -5.01
CA PHE A 128 20.13 13.89 -3.97
C PHE A 128 18.79 14.39 -4.50
N LYS A 129 17.69 13.70 -4.16
CA LYS A 129 16.34 14.19 -4.48
C LYS A 129 15.94 15.33 -3.54
N MET A 130 16.33 15.22 -2.26
CA MET A 130 16.02 16.21 -1.23
C MET A 130 17.25 16.62 -0.41
N LEU A 131 17.23 17.86 0.06
CA LEU A 131 18.14 18.42 1.06
C LEU A 131 17.31 18.92 2.25
N ASP A 132 17.53 18.34 3.43
CA ASP A 132 16.85 18.72 4.66
C ASP A 132 15.32 18.78 4.48
N GLY A 133 14.69 17.78 3.86
CA GLY A 133 13.25 17.76 3.56
C GLY A 133 12.79 18.81 2.55
N ILE A 134 13.67 19.31 1.69
CA ILE A 134 13.32 20.19 0.58
C ILE A 134 13.85 19.61 -0.73
N PRO A 135 12.99 19.38 -1.73
CA PRO A 135 13.40 18.89 -3.04
C PRO A 135 14.47 19.78 -3.64
N THR A 136 15.53 19.19 -4.19
CA THR A 136 16.71 19.93 -4.65
C THR A 136 16.38 20.93 -5.76
N GLU A 137 15.38 20.62 -6.59
CA GLU A 137 14.79 21.51 -7.59
C GLU A 137 14.08 22.75 -7.01
N ASN A 138 13.62 22.67 -5.77
CA ASN A 138 12.94 23.77 -5.06
C ASN A 138 13.89 24.62 -4.21
N LEU A 139 15.16 24.22 -4.07
CA LEU A 139 16.13 24.97 -3.28
C LEU A 139 16.41 26.30 -3.94
N SER A 140 15.94 27.37 -3.30
CA SER A 140 16.30 28.72 -3.71
C SER A 140 17.65 29.12 -3.11
N LYS A 141 18.36 30.04 -3.77
CA LYS A 141 19.53 30.73 -3.21
C LYS A 141 19.27 31.42 -1.87
N ASP A 142 17.99 31.74 -1.60
CA ASP A 142 17.52 32.39 -0.39
C ASP A 142 17.23 31.38 0.73
N TYR A 143 17.32 30.06 0.49
CA TYR A 143 17.03 29.05 1.51
C TYR A 143 17.94 29.23 2.74
N ARG A 144 17.31 29.43 3.90
CA ARG A 144 18.01 29.57 5.19
C ARG A 144 17.26 28.73 6.21
N PRO A 145 17.76 27.53 6.57
CA PRO A 145 17.09 26.71 7.56
C PRO A 145 17.01 27.47 8.91
N PRO A 146 15.97 27.23 9.73
CA PRO A 146 15.95 27.71 11.10
C PRO A 146 17.22 27.25 11.81
N THR A 147 17.89 28.15 12.52
CA THR A 147 19.13 27.79 13.23
C THR A 147 18.80 26.75 14.30
N SER A 148 19.36 25.54 14.18
CA SER A 148 19.27 24.46 15.17
C SER A 148 19.54 24.93 16.60
N GLY A 149 20.51 25.85 16.76
CA GLY A 149 20.92 26.44 18.03
C GLY A 149 19.92 27.42 18.66
N ALA A 150 18.78 27.73 18.01
CA ALA A 150 17.72 28.49 18.64
C ALA A 150 16.94 27.65 19.69
N MET A 151 17.08 26.33 19.63
CA MET A 151 16.55 25.39 20.63
C MET A 151 17.61 24.95 21.67
N GLU A 152 18.89 25.34 21.48
CA GLU A 152 20.03 24.95 22.34
C GLU A 152 20.68 26.15 23.06
N GLY A 153 19.86 27.04 23.63
CA GLY A 153 20.26 27.80 24.81
C GLY A 153 20.93 29.17 24.63
N LYS A 154 21.21 29.67 23.42
CA LYS A 154 21.78 31.04 23.23
C LYS A 154 20.81 32.11 22.69
N SER A 155 19.64 31.71 22.20
CA SER A 155 18.51 32.61 21.92
C SER A 155 17.25 31.95 22.45
N ARG A 156 17.13 31.82 23.77
CA ARG A 156 15.94 31.25 24.40
C ARG A 156 14.78 32.19 24.12
N GLY A 157 13.90 31.78 23.20
CA GLY A 157 12.58 32.38 23.10
C GLY A 157 11.90 32.44 24.47
N TYR A 158 10.93 33.33 24.63
CA TYR A 158 10.25 33.53 25.90
C TYR A 158 9.39 32.30 26.24
N LYS A 159 9.68 31.66 27.37
CA LYS A 159 8.94 30.45 27.79
C LYS A 159 7.55 30.82 28.32
N ILE A 160 6.52 30.20 27.75
CA ILE A 160 5.16 30.20 28.29
C ILE A 160 4.84 28.79 28.75
N GLU A 161 4.47 28.66 30.01
CA GLU A 161 4.06 27.44 30.67
C GLU A 161 2.84 27.71 31.57
N TRP A 162 2.36 26.69 32.27
CA TRP A 162 1.16 26.79 33.11
C TRP A 162 1.19 27.95 34.13
N SER A 163 2.37 28.30 34.66
CA SER A 163 2.57 29.34 35.68
C SER A 163 2.38 30.77 35.15
N ASN A 164 2.55 31.01 33.85
CA ASN A 164 2.63 32.36 33.27
C ASN A 164 1.84 32.52 31.96
N LYS A 165 0.77 31.75 31.77
CA LYS A 165 -0.09 31.75 30.57
C LYS A 165 -0.51 33.14 30.08
N ALA A 166 -0.79 34.08 30.98
CA ALA A 166 -1.22 35.43 30.62
C ALA A 166 -0.19 36.19 29.75
N ASP A 167 1.08 35.81 29.82
CA ASP A 167 2.18 36.41 29.07
C ASP A 167 2.08 36.15 27.55
N VAL A 168 1.22 35.21 27.11
CA VAL A 168 0.95 34.99 25.68
C VAL A 168 0.54 36.27 24.97
N ASN A 169 -0.21 37.15 25.66
CA ASN A 169 -0.70 38.41 25.10
C ASN A 169 0.43 39.39 24.71
N LYS A 170 1.66 39.21 25.22
CA LYS A 170 2.83 40.01 24.83
C LYS A 170 3.22 39.79 23.35
N PHE A 171 2.80 38.68 22.74
CA PHE A 171 3.22 38.24 21.41
C PHE A 171 2.17 38.45 20.32
N GLU A 172 1.07 39.15 20.59
CA GLU A 172 -0.04 39.35 19.64
C GLU A 172 0.39 39.93 18.29
N LYS A 173 1.40 40.81 18.30
CA LYS A 173 1.92 41.47 17.10
C LYS A 173 3.18 40.80 16.54
N SER A 174 3.61 39.67 17.10
CA SER A 174 4.81 38.99 16.64
C SER A 174 4.60 38.30 15.30
N ASN A 175 5.60 38.43 14.43
CA ASN A 175 5.69 37.68 13.17
C ASN A 175 6.83 36.65 13.20
N HIS A 176 7.41 36.42 14.39
CA HIS A 176 8.50 35.48 14.58
C HIS A 176 7.99 34.04 14.61
N TRP A 177 8.92 33.11 14.52
CA TRP A 177 8.64 31.71 14.81
C TRP A 177 8.48 31.48 16.31
N HIS A 178 7.45 30.72 16.66
CA HIS A 178 7.20 30.17 17.99
C HIS A 178 7.37 28.65 17.94
N ALA A 179 7.77 28.00 19.03
CA ALA A 179 7.84 26.54 19.10
C ALA A 179 6.95 25.98 20.20
N PHE A 180 6.36 24.84 19.88
CA PHE A 180 5.73 23.93 20.82
C PHE A 180 6.75 22.89 21.25
N MET A 181 6.81 22.65 22.56
CA MET A 181 7.72 21.71 23.20
C MET A 181 6.89 20.73 24.02
N ILE A 182 6.83 19.47 23.59
CA ILE A 182 6.01 18.42 24.19
C ILE A 182 6.95 17.36 24.79
N PRO A 183 7.15 17.34 26.11
CA PRO A 183 7.95 16.32 26.76
C PRO A 183 7.38 14.91 26.60
N ASP A 184 8.24 14.00 26.14
CA ASP A 184 8.02 12.56 26.07
C ASP A 184 9.38 11.85 26.17
N PRO A 185 9.98 11.73 27.38
CA PRO A 185 11.36 11.28 27.55
C PRO A 185 11.65 9.85 27.07
N GLU A 186 10.61 9.02 26.95
CA GLU A 186 10.70 7.62 26.54
C GLU A 186 10.36 7.41 25.06
N GLU A 187 10.03 8.49 24.33
CA GLU A 187 9.54 8.43 22.93
C GLU A 187 8.36 7.46 22.79
N THR A 188 7.42 7.56 23.73
CA THR A 188 6.22 6.72 23.82
C THR A 188 5.34 6.89 22.59
N TYR A 189 5.31 8.09 22.00
CA TYR A 189 4.43 8.45 20.90
C TYR A 189 5.21 8.75 19.61
N THR A 190 4.65 8.32 18.49
CA THR A 190 5.16 8.67 17.16
C THR A 190 4.80 10.12 16.79
N LYS A 191 5.47 10.65 15.76
CA LYS A 191 5.15 11.95 15.16
C LYS A 191 3.68 12.03 14.73
N GLU A 192 3.18 10.99 14.08
CA GLU A 192 1.83 10.91 13.56
C GLU A 192 0.79 10.93 14.69
N GLU A 193 1.03 10.18 15.76
CA GLU A 193 0.15 10.17 16.95
C GLU A 193 0.10 11.53 17.63
N ILE A 194 1.27 12.14 17.89
CA ILE A 194 1.35 13.48 18.49
C ILE A 194 0.59 14.51 17.64
N MET A 195 0.73 14.45 16.32
CA MET A 195 0.04 15.38 15.43
C MET A 195 -1.46 15.12 15.38
N ASP A 196 -1.89 13.86 15.30
CA ASP A 196 -3.31 13.52 15.36
C ASP A 196 -3.94 14.04 16.65
N TYR A 197 -3.31 13.83 17.81
CA TYR A 197 -3.81 14.32 19.09
C TYR A 197 -3.78 15.85 19.19
N PHE A 198 -2.71 16.48 18.70
CA PHE A 198 -2.60 17.93 18.66
C PHE A 198 -3.73 18.56 17.83
N PHE A 199 -4.01 18.04 16.64
CA PHE A 199 -5.09 18.57 15.79
C PHE A 199 -6.50 18.35 16.37
N LEU A 200 -6.69 17.41 17.30
CA LEU A 200 -7.95 17.31 18.07
C LEU A 200 -8.16 18.49 19.05
N THR A 201 -7.08 19.15 19.47
CA THR A 201 -7.14 20.34 20.36
C THR A 201 -7.30 21.65 19.61
N VAL A 202 -7.01 21.66 18.30
CA VAL A 202 -7.06 22.86 17.46
C VAL A 202 -8.52 23.20 17.14
N THR A 203 -8.95 24.41 17.52
CA THR A 203 -10.29 24.92 17.17
C THR A 203 -10.38 25.29 15.68
N THR A 204 -11.56 25.12 15.10
CA THR A 204 -11.86 25.53 13.72
C THR A 204 -12.17 27.02 13.58
N THR A 205 -12.36 27.75 14.69
CA THR A 205 -12.77 29.17 14.69
C THR A 205 -11.60 30.15 14.60
N CYS A 206 -10.40 29.75 15.04
CA CYS A 206 -9.18 30.57 14.99
C CYS A 206 -8.39 30.31 13.70
N SER A 207 -7.32 31.07 13.45
CA SER A 207 -6.42 30.90 12.30
C SER A 207 -5.85 29.48 12.21
N ASP A 208 -5.68 28.96 10.99
CA ASP A 208 -5.14 27.60 10.87
C ASP A 208 -3.67 27.59 11.27
N ILE A 209 -3.27 26.44 11.80
CA ILE A 209 -1.94 26.16 12.28
C ILE A 209 -1.29 25.14 11.36
N TYR A 210 -0.06 25.45 10.95
CA TYR A 210 0.77 24.56 10.15
C TYR A 210 2.05 24.28 10.95
N PRO A 211 2.12 23.15 11.67
CA PRO A 211 3.35 22.72 12.33
C PRO A 211 4.46 22.54 11.31
N CYS A 212 5.58 23.25 11.51
CA CYS A 212 6.74 23.24 10.63
C CYS A 212 7.97 22.73 11.39
N TYR A 213 8.94 22.19 10.65
CA TYR A 213 10.25 21.79 11.17
C TYR A 213 10.16 20.86 12.38
N TYR A 214 9.25 19.89 12.33
CA TYR A 214 9.09 18.92 13.39
C TYR A 214 10.39 18.13 13.61
N LYS A 215 10.75 17.92 14.87
CA LYS A 215 11.81 16.99 15.27
C LYS A 215 11.55 16.45 16.67
N TYR A 216 12.06 15.26 16.93
CA TYR A 216 12.25 14.75 18.28
C TYR A 216 13.70 15.00 18.72
N ALA A 217 13.87 15.64 19.87
CA ALA A 217 15.18 15.95 20.43
C ALA A 217 15.08 16.17 21.95
N ASN A 218 16.09 15.69 22.69
CA ASN A 218 16.20 15.87 24.14
C ASN A 218 14.99 15.36 24.93
N GLY A 219 14.36 14.27 24.49
CA GLY A 219 13.18 13.71 25.15
C GLY A 219 11.91 14.52 24.91
N GLU A 220 11.86 15.36 23.87
CA GLU A 220 10.73 16.23 23.57
C GLU A 220 10.41 16.21 22.07
N HIS A 221 9.12 16.18 21.73
CA HIS A 221 8.64 16.52 20.39
C HIS A 221 8.60 18.04 20.25
N GLN A 222 9.15 18.55 19.15
CA GLN A 222 9.33 19.97 18.92
C GLN A 222 8.87 20.34 17.52
N PHE A 223 8.06 21.39 17.40
CA PHE A 223 7.70 21.96 16.10
C PHE A 223 7.49 23.45 16.19
N MET A 224 7.62 24.13 15.06
CA MET A 224 7.54 25.58 14.96
C MET A 224 6.27 26.01 14.25
N VAL A 225 5.71 27.16 14.62
CA VAL A 225 4.55 27.76 13.99
C VAL A 225 4.74 29.26 13.81
N ARG A 226 3.98 29.85 12.89
CA ARG A 226 4.03 31.27 12.56
C ARG A 226 2.66 31.75 12.09
N GLN A 227 2.34 33.03 12.33
CA GLN A 227 1.12 33.68 11.82
C GLN A 227 -0.21 33.01 12.26
N CYS A 228 -0.25 32.43 13.45
CA CYS A 228 -1.45 31.81 14.02
C CYS A 228 -1.65 32.19 15.50
N PHE A 229 -1.45 33.47 15.83
CA PHE A 229 -1.44 33.94 17.23
C PHE A 229 -2.74 33.65 17.98
N ASP A 230 -3.89 33.92 17.36
CA ASP A 230 -5.21 33.65 17.96
C ASP A 230 -5.40 32.17 18.28
N GLN A 231 -4.89 31.28 17.43
CA GLN A 231 -4.87 29.85 17.67
C GLN A 231 -3.94 29.46 18.82
N ILE A 232 -2.74 30.05 18.89
CA ILE A 232 -1.81 29.84 20.01
C ILE A 232 -2.45 30.32 21.32
N LYS A 233 -3.09 31.49 21.31
CA LYS A 233 -3.77 32.06 22.47
C LYS A 233 -4.90 31.15 22.96
N TYR A 234 -5.74 30.65 22.06
CA TYR A 234 -6.78 29.66 22.39
C TYR A 234 -6.17 28.41 23.05
N LEU A 235 -5.11 27.86 22.45
CA LEU A 235 -4.43 26.68 22.97
C LEU A 235 -3.82 26.91 24.37
N VAL A 236 -3.34 28.12 24.66
CA VAL A 236 -2.81 28.51 25.98
C VAL A 236 -3.92 28.75 27.00
N GLU A 237 -4.91 29.58 26.66
CA GLU A 237 -5.91 30.10 27.60
C GLU A 237 -7.09 29.14 27.78
N ASN A 238 -7.53 28.45 26.72
CA ASN A 238 -8.71 27.58 26.72
C ASN A 238 -8.36 26.09 26.83
N CYS A 239 -7.32 25.63 26.12
CA CYS A 239 -6.87 24.23 26.17
C CYS A 239 -5.82 23.99 27.26
N ASN A 240 -5.42 25.04 27.97
CA ASN A 240 -4.55 24.94 29.12
C ASN A 240 -3.15 24.37 28.89
N LEU A 241 -2.61 24.49 27.66
CA LEU A 241 -1.36 23.83 27.30
C LEU A 241 -1.41 22.28 27.44
N GLU A 242 -2.59 21.69 27.28
CA GLU A 242 -2.83 20.25 27.41
C GLU A 242 -3.28 19.63 26.09
N ILE A 243 -2.78 18.42 25.80
CA ILE A 243 -3.27 17.54 24.74
C ILE A 243 -3.85 16.29 25.39
N LYS A 244 -5.13 16.04 25.17
CA LYS A 244 -5.83 14.84 25.67
C LYS A 244 -5.55 13.68 24.72
N VAL A 245 -5.05 12.56 25.24
CA VAL A 245 -4.71 11.38 24.44
C VAL A 245 -5.90 10.41 24.41
N PRO A 246 -6.47 10.13 23.22
CA PRO A 246 -7.54 9.16 23.05
C PRO A 246 -7.05 7.72 23.17
N ARG A 247 -7.70 6.94 24.03
CA ARG A 247 -7.44 5.50 24.19
C ARG A 247 -8.74 4.72 24.16
N PHE A 248 -8.80 3.68 23.33
CA PHE A 248 -9.90 2.73 23.36
C PHE A 248 -9.68 1.70 24.46
N VAL A 249 -10.68 1.52 25.31
CA VAL A 249 -10.70 0.52 26.38
C VAL A 249 -11.64 -0.60 25.98
N ALA A 250 -11.23 -1.84 26.25
CA ALA A 250 -12.08 -3.00 26.02
C ALA A 250 -13.43 -2.83 26.73
N PRO A 251 -14.55 -3.24 26.10
CA PRO A 251 -15.85 -3.16 26.72
C PRO A 251 -15.86 -3.97 28.04
N PRO A 252 -16.62 -3.53 29.05
CA PRO A 252 -16.78 -4.28 30.29
C PRO A 252 -17.37 -5.68 30.03
N PRO A 253 -17.13 -6.67 30.90
CA PRO A 253 -17.67 -8.03 30.74
C PRO A 253 -19.19 -8.00 30.55
N PRO A 254 -19.76 -8.90 29.73
CA PRO A 254 -21.20 -8.93 29.48
C PRO A 254 -21.98 -9.10 30.79
N THR A 255 -22.86 -8.15 31.10
CA THR A 255 -23.87 -8.30 32.16
C THR A 255 -25.25 -8.42 31.53
N GLN A 256 -26.27 -8.87 32.29
CA GLN A 256 -27.64 -9.02 31.79
C GLN A 256 -28.26 -7.71 31.26
N SER A 257 -27.65 -6.55 31.54
CA SER A 257 -28.06 -5.23 31.06
C SER A 257 -27.13 -4.60 30.01
N THR A 258 -25.99 -5.23 29.65
CA THR A 258 -25.05 -4.64 28.69
C THR A 258 -25.45 -5.00 27.26
N THR A 259 -25.99 -4.03 26.52
CA THR A 259 -26.39 -4.18 25.11
C THR A 259 -25.38 -3.62 24.10
N ASP A 260 -24.38 -2.87 24.57
CA ASP A 260 -23.35 -2.24 23.74
C ASP A 260 -21.98 -2.84 24.05
N PHE A 261 -21.36 -3.44 23.03
CA PHE A 261 -20.06 -4.10 23.08
C PHE A 261 -18.97 -3.29 22.35
N SER A 262 -19.26 -2.01 22.06
CA SER A 262 -18.30 -1.13 21.40
C SER A 262 -17.15 -0.76 22.33
N PRO A 263 -15.90 -0.67 21.82
CA PRO A 263 -14.78 -0.14 22.59
C PRO A 263 -15.10 1.27 23.11
N GLN A 264 -14.85 1.53 24.39
CA GLN A 264 -15.11 2.84 24.98
C GLN A 264 -13.90 3.75 24.77
N LEU A 265 -14.13 4.94 24.23
CA LEU A 265 -13.10 5.97 24.13
C LEU A 265 -12.94 6.65 25.50
N VAL A 266 -11.72 6.60 26.04
CA VAL A 266 -11.34 7.25 27.30
C VAL A 266 -10.20 8.24 27.03
N MET A 267 -10.25 9.39 27.70
CA MET A 267 -9.28 10.49 27.60
C MET A 267 -8.60 10.71 28.96
N ASP A 268 -8.01 9.65 29.53
CA ASP A 268 -7.41 9.64 30.88
C ASP A 268 -5.97 10.15 30.91
N THR A 269 -5.29 10.14 29.77
CA THR A 269 -3.89 10.55 29.63
C THR A 269 -3.82 11.96 29.04
N THR A 270 -2.99 12.83 29.64
CA THR A 270 -2.82 14.22 29.20
C THR A 270 -1.33 14.51 28.99
N LEU A 271 -0.98 14.98 27.81
CA LEU A 271 0.35 15.54 27.54
C LEU A 271 0.33 17.03 27.82
N ILE A 272 1.26 17.50 28.64
CA ILE A 272 1.41 18.93 28.97
C ILE A 272 2.57 19.47 28.15
N TYR A 273 2.34 20.54 27.41
CA TYR A 273 3.39 21.18 26.62
C TYR A 273 3.69 22.58 27.13
N TYR A 274 4.80 23.14 26.67
CA TYR A 274 5.12 24.56 26.87
C TYR A 274 5.51 25.20 25.54
N LEU A 275 5.44 26.52 25.48
CA LEU A 275 5.80 27.28 24.30
C LEU A 275 7.11 28.03 24.51
N LEU A 276 7.86 28.18 23.43
CA LEU A 276 8.95 29.14 23.33
C LEU A 276 8.54 30.18 22.29
N MET A 277 8.30 31.42 22.73
CA MET A 277 7.85 32.51 21.86
C MET A 277 9.01 33.33 21.33
N ASP A 278 8.89 33.88 20.12
CA ASP A 278 9.90 34.75 19.49
C ASP A 278 11.30 34.12 19.40
N ILE A 279 11.35 32.84 19.03
CA ILE A 279 12.60 32.08 18.93
C ILE A 279 13.51 32.63 17.83
N SER A 280 12.93 33.01 16.70
CA SER A 280 13.68 33.60 15.59
C SER A 280 12.77 34.39 14.65
N PRO A 281 13.27 35.50 14.06
CA PRO A 281 12.54 36.19 13.00
C PRO A 281 12.45 35.32 11.74
N PHE A 282 11.35 35.46 11.00
CA PHE A 282 11.22 34.85 9.69
C PHE A 282 12.27 35.40 8.72
N LYS A 283 12.86 34.50 7.92
CA LYS A 283 13.77 34.84 6.84
C LYS A 283 13.22 34.29 5.53
N LYS A 284 13.35 35.07 4.46
CA LYS A 284 13.01 34.62 3.10
C LYS A 284 13.72 33.29 2.81
N GLY A 285 13.02 32.38 2.15
CA GLY A 285 13.51 31.04 1.84
C GLY A 285 13.27 30.00 2.94
N GLN A 286 12.66 30.37 4.06
CA GLN A 286 12.08 29.41 5.01
C GLN A 286 10.75 28.87 4.50
N VAL A 287 10.26 27.79 5.13
CA VAL A 287 9.01 27.12 4.79
C VAL A 287 7.84 28.09 4.91
N GLU A 288 7.09 28.22 3.82
CA GLU A 288 5.89 29.02 3.75
C GLU A 288 4.72 28.12 3.34
N PRO A 289 3.72 27.89 4.22
CA PRO A 289 2.69 26.88 4.00
C PRO A 289 1.97 26.96 2.66
N MET A 290 1.58 28.16 2.24
CA MET A 290 0.83 28.35 1.00
C MET A 290 1.66 28.08 -0.25
N GLU A 291 2.97 28.37 -0.21
CA GLU A 291 3.89 28.05 -1.31
C GLU A 291 4.15 26.54 -1.38
N CYS A 292 4.32 25.88 -0.23
CA CYS A 292 4.45 24.42 -0.14
C CYS A 292 3.21 23.70 -0.71
N ILE A 293 2.00 24.14 -0.30
CA ILE A 293 0.74 23.64 -0.85
C ILE A 293 0.72 23.82 -2.37
N GLU A 294 1.09 25.00 -2.87
CA GLU A 294 1.07 25.28 -4.30
C GLU A 294 1.96 24.32 -5.11
N LYS A 295 3.19 24.11 -4.64
CA LYS A 295 4.15 23.22 -5.29
C LYS A 295 3.69 21.77 -5.24
N ALA A 296 3.15 21.33 -4.10
CA ALA A 296 2.59 19.99 -3.95
C ALA A 296 1.40 19.77 -4.91
N LEU A 297 0.49 20.74 -5.03
CA LEU A 297 -0.64 20.68 -5.97
C LEU A 297 -0.17 20.54 -7.42
N ASN A 298 0.88 21.26 -7.83
CA ASN A 298 1.44 21.13 -9.19
C ASN A 298 1.96 19.72 -9.46
N ARG A 299 2.71 19.15 -8.51
CA ARG A 299 3.28 17.79 -8.64
C ARG A 299 2.21 16.71 -8.70
N ARG A 300 1.10 16.93 -8.01
CA ARG A 300 -0.01 16.00 -7.91
C ARG A 300 -1.05 16.14 -9.03
N PHE A 301 -0.90 17.11 -9.92
CA PHE A 301 -1.80 17.30 -11.06
C PHE A 301 -1.24 16.64 -12.33
N SER A 302 -1.99 15.69 -12.90
CA SER A 302 -1.73 15.15 -14.22
C SER A 302 -2.51 15.96 -15.26
N ALA A 303 -1.81 16.73 -16.10
CA ALA A 303 -2.43 17.45 -17.20
C ALA A 303 -2.97 16.51 -18.30
N MET A 304 -2.34 15.34 -18.47
CA MET A 304 -2.75 14.31 -19.44
C MET A 304 -4.10 13.70 -19.04
N ASP A 305 -4.22 13.29 -17.77
CA ASP A 305 -5.44 12.67 -17.25
C ASP A 305 -6.45 13.71 -16.76
N ARG A 306 -6.05 14.99 -16.71
CA ARG A 306 -6.82 16.11 -16.13
C ARG A 306 -7.26 15.81 -14.70
N MET A 307 -6.39 15.15 -13.94
CA MET A 307 -6.71 14.56 -12.63
C MET A 307 -5.77 15.10 -11.55
N LEU A 308 -6.34 15.51 -10.42
CA LEU A 308 -5.60 15.96 -9.24
C LEU A 308 -5.57 14.86 -8.18
N ASN A 309 -4.39 14.27 -7.95
CA ASN A 309 -4.21 13.18 -7.02
C ASN A 309 -3.70 13.65 -5.64
N LEU A 310 -4.61 13.90 -4.71
CA LEU A 310 -4.31 14.27 -3.33
C LEU A 310 -4.35 13.06 -2.38
N ASN A 311 -4.19 11.84 -2.89
CA ASN A 311 -4.07 10.64 -2.05
C ASN A 311 -2.93 10.82 -1.04
N ASN A 312 -3.22 10.63 0.26
CA ASN A 312 -2.29 10.83 1.36
C ASN A 312 -1.44 12.09 1.16
N PHE A 313 -2.10 13.26 1.13
CA PHE A 313 -1.49 14.49 0.64
C PHE A 313 -0.21 14.86 1.40
N GLN A 314 -0.15 14.58 2.71
CA GLN A 314 1.02 14.81 3.56
C GLN A 314 2.28 14.08 3.07
N ALA A 315 2.14 12.92 2.43
CA ALA A 315 3.24 12.16 1.85
C ALA A 315 3.73 12.71 0.49
N THR A 316 3.34 13.93 0.13
CA THR A 316 3.85 14.59 -1.06
C THR A 316 5.25 15.14 -0.83
N GLU A 317 6.15 14.77 -1.73
CA GLU A 317 7.51 15.31 -1.77
C GLU A 317 7.51 16.84 -1.64
N GLY A 318 8.31 17.37 -0.72
CA GLY A 318 8.39 18.79 -0.36
C GLY A 318 7.49 19.23 0.78
N LEU A 319 6.76 18.32 1.41
CA LEU A 319 5.96 18.58 2.61
C LEU A 319 6.59 18.00 3.88
N GLU A 320 7.83 17.51 3.84
CA GLU A 320 8.49 16.84 4.96
C GLU A 320 8.66 17.77 6.18
N ASN A 321 8.94 19.05 5.89
CA ASN A 321 9.13 20.10 6.89
C ASN A 321 7.84 20.83 7.30
N ILE A 322 6.67 20.41 6.81
CA ILE A 322 5.39 21.05 7.12
C ILE A 322 4.27 20.03 7.21
N ILE A 323 3.48 20.11 8.26
CA ILE A 323 2.34 19.23 8.45
C ILE A 323 1.07 19.94 7.95
N ILE A 324 0.49 19.39 6.88
CA ILE A 324 -0.75 19.81 6.26
C ILE A 324 -1.80 18.72 6.53
N ASN A 325 -2.50 18.87 7.64
CA ASN A 325 -3.50 17.91 8.04
C ASN A 325 -4.84 18.14 7.32
N LEU A 326 -5.12 17.32 6.29
CA LEU A 326 -6.37 17.36 5.54
C LEU A 326 -7.59 16.80 6.30
N SER A 327 -7.40 16.22 7.50
CA SER A 327 -8.54 15.88 8.36
C SER A 327 -9.21 17.12 8.95
N SER A 328 -8.48 18.25 9.04
CA SER A 328 -9.03 19.54 9.42
C SER A 328 -9.87 20.12 8.28
N PRO A 329 -11.19 20.32 8.46
CA PRO A 329 -12.06 20.84 7.40
C PRO A 329 -11.61 22.20 6.86
N LYS A 330 -10.98 23.02 7.70
CA LYS A 330 -10.52 24.37 7.34
C LYS A 330 -9.26 24.31 6.47
N ILE A 331 -8.28 23.48 6.84
CA ILE A 331 -7.07 23.25 6.04
C ILE A 331 -7.44 22.59 4.71
N LEU A 332 -8.29 21.57 4.74
CA LEU A 332 -8.81 20.92 3.53
C LEU A 332 -9.48 21.94 2.60
N SER A 333 -10.37 22.79 3.14
CA SER A 333 -11.02 23.85 2.37
C SER A 333 -10.02 24.82 1.74
N ARG A 334 -8.93 25.16 2.45
CA ARG A 334 -7.87 26.02 1.93
C ARG A 334 -7.10 25.37 0.78
N VAL A 335 -6.69 24.11 0.94
CA VAL A 335 -5.98 23.35 -0.09
C VAL A 335 -6.87 23.20 -1.33
N LEU A 336 -8.14 22.82 -1.14
CA LEU A 336 -9.11 22.71 -2.23
C LEU A 336 -9.41 24.07 -2.89
N MET A 337 -9.48 25.16 -2.14
CA MET A 337 -9.67 26.51 -2.70
C MET A 337 -8.51 26.91 -3.60
N GLN A 338 -7.28 26.65 -3.16
CA GLN A 338 -6.08 26.94 -3.95
C GLN A 338 -6.03 26.06 -5.20
N ALA A 339 -6.35 24.78 -5.09
CA ALA A 339 -6.48 23.87 -6.23
C ALA A 339 -7.57 24.33 -7.21
N SER A 340 -8.77 24.66 -6.71
CA SER A 340 -9.91 25.11 -7.50
C SER A 340 -9.60 26.37 -8.31
N ARG A 341 -8.97 27.37 -7.68
CA ARG A 341 -8.56 28.61 -8.38
C ARG A 341 -7.46 28.37 -9.41
N LYS A 342 -6.60 27.39 -9.17
CA LYS A 342 -5.45 27.11 -10.03
C LYS A 342 -5.83 26.29 -11.26
N PHE A 343 -6.61 25.23 -11.07
CA PHE A 343 -6.93 24.29 -12.14
C PHE A 343 -8.27 24.61 -12.82
N LEU A 344 -9.19 25.32 -12.16
CA LEU A 344 -10.48 25.75 -12.75
C LEU A 344 -11.12 24.62 -13.59
N SER A 345 -11.46 24.89 -14.84
CA SER A 345 -12.08 23.94 -15.76
C SER A 345 -11.11 22.89 -16.33
N THR A 346 -9.82 22.93 -16.02
CA THR A 346 -8.84 21.94 -16.52
C THR A 346 -8.93 20.61 -15.76
N CYS A 347 -9.38 20.61 -14.51
CA CYS A 347 -9.51 19.39 -13.70
C CYS A 347 -10.88 18.72 -13.91
N ILE A 348 -10.89 17.40 -14.11
CA ILE A 348 -12.11 16.58 -14.28
C ILE A 348 -12.30 15.57 -13.15
N GLU A 349 -11.22 15.18 -12.47
CA GLU A 349 -11.20 14.19 -11.39
C GLU A 349 -10.32 14.68 -10.23
N ILE A 350 -10.80 14.53 -9.00
CA ILE A 350 -10.01 14.76 -7.79
C ILE A 350 -10.00 13.47 -6.97
N ARG A 351 -8.82 13.05 -6.52
CA ARG A 351 -8.66 11.96 -5.55
C ARG A 351 -8.22 12.51 -4.20
N LEU A 352 -8.94 12.15 -3.15
CA LEU A 352 -8.76 12.60 -1.77
C LEU A 352 -8.63 11.39 -0.81
N THR A 353 -8.15 10.26 -1.32
CA THR A 353 -8.03 9.02 -0.55
C THR A 353 -7.00 9.12 0.58
N HIS A 354 -7.21 8.37 1.68
CA HIS A 354 -6.27 8.31 2.82
C HIS A 354 -5.92 9.66 3.47
N ASN A 355 -6.90 10.56 3.64
CA ASN A 355 -6.70 11.87 4.27
C ASN A 355 -7.46 12.03 5.59
N LYS A 356 -8.04 10.94 6.13
CA LYS A 356 -8.85 10.93 7.37
C LYS A 356 -10.00 11.96 7.35
N ILE A 357 -10.60 12.17 6.18
CA ILE A 357 -11.71 13.12 5.99
C ILE A 357 -12.96 12.58 6.67
N LEU A 358 -13.59 13.41 7.51
CA LEU A 358 -14.83 13.05 8.23
C LEU A 358 -16.09 13.46 7.45
N SER A 359 -16.07 14.63 6.82
CA SER A 359 -17.21 15.14 6.03
C SER A 359 -16.77 16.00 4.84
N ALA A 360 -17.58 16.00 3.79
CA ALA A 360 -17.31 16.64 2.51
C ALA A 360 -18.05 17.98 2.33
N ASN A 361 -17.86 18.88 3.30
CA ASN A 361 -18.52 20.19 3.35
C ASN A 361 -17.84 21.26 2.47
N PHE A 362 -17.50 20.91 1.22
CA PHE A 362 -16.79 21.79 0.29
C PHE A 362 -17.36 21.89 -1.15
N PRO A 363 -18.65 21.63 -1.42
CA PRO A 363 -19.17 21.70 -2.80
C PRO A 363 -19.04 23.11 -3.40
N LYS A 364 -19.22 24.17 -2.60
CA LYS A 364 -19.07 25.57 -3.06
C LYS A 364 -17.66 25.85 -3.60
N ILE A 365 -16.65 25.21 -3.02
CA ILE A 365 -15.24 25.37 -3.41
C ILE A 365 -14.98 24.61 -4.71
N LEU A 366 -15.50 23.39 -4.82
CA LEU A 366 -15.32 22.55 -5.99
C LEU A 366 -16.17 23.01 -7.19
N ALA A 367 -17.26 23.74 -6.98
CA ALA A 367 -18.07 24.33 -8.04
C ALA A 367 -17.29 25.31 -8.93
N LEU A 368 -16.15 25.85 -8.46
CA LEU A 368 -15.22 26.64 -9.27
C LEU A 368 -14.54 25.81 -10.37
N MET A 369 -14.45 24.49 -10.20
CA MET A 369 -13.94 23.56 -11.19
C MET A 369 -15.08 23.08 -12.10
N GLY A 370 -15.51 23.91 -13.04
CA GLY A 370 -16.74 23.69 -13.83
C GLY A 370 -16.80 22.42 -14.71
N ASN A 371 -15.70 21.67 -14.83
CA ASN A 371 -15.66 20.39 -15.56
C ASN A 371 -15.46 19.17 -14.64
N LEU A 372 -15.52 19.35 -13.32
CA LEU A 372 -15.36 18.27 -12.36
C LEU A 372 -16.50 17.25 -12.51
N LYS A 373 -16.15 15.99 -12.78
CA LYS A 373 -17.11 14.89 -12.99
C LYS A 373 -16.86 13.69 -12.08
N ALA A 374 -15.66 13.57 -11.53
CA ALA A 374 -15.25 12.45 -10.71
C ALA A 374 -14.65 12.90 -9.38
N LEU A 375 -15.07 12.26 -8.30
CA LEU A 375 -14.50 12.47 -6.97
C LEU A 375 -14.22 11.13 -6.31
N ASP A 376 -13.02 10.97 -5.77
CA ASP A 376 -12.62 9.79 -5.02
C ASP A 376 -12.34 10.17 -3.56
N LEU A 377 -13.16 9.66 -2.66
CA LEU A 377 -13.11 9.84 -1.21
C LEU A 377 -12.85 8.50 -0.49
N GLY A 378 -12.36 7.48 -1.19
CA GLY A 378 -12.12 6.16 -0.60
C GLY A 378 -11.11 6.18 0.56
N ASN A 379 -11.21 5.20 1.47
CA ASN A 379 -10.32 5.03 2.64
C ASN A 379 -10.17 6.32 3.50
N ASN A 380 -11.30 7.00 3.76
CA ASN A 380 -11.40 8.10 4.71
C ASN A 380 -12.27 7.66 5.91
N TRP A 381 -12.65 8.61 6.76
CA TRP A 381 -13.40 8.34 8.00
C TRP A 381 -14.83 8.88 7.90
N ILE A 382 -15.45 8.71 6.72
CA ILE A 382 -16.82 9.16 6.47
C ILE A 382 -17.78 8.12 7.06
N HIS A 383 -18.61 8.54 8.02
CA HIS A 383 -19.47 7.63 8.77
C HIS A 383 -20.88 7.53 8.21
N SER A 384 -21.38 8.56 7.52
CA SER A 384 -22.73 8.56 6.97
C SER A 384 -22.78 9.17 5.57
N LEU A 385 -23.80 8.80 4.78
CA LEU A 385 -24.11 9.49 3.52
C LEU A 385 -24.52 10.96 3.73
N ASP A 386 -24.97 11.33 4.93
CA ASP A 386 -25.24 12.73 5.27
C ASP A 386 -23.98 13.59 5.22
N ASP A 387 -22.81 13.02 5.48
CA ASP A 387 -21.53 13.72 5.46
C ASP A 387 -21.04 14.06 4.04
N VAL A 388 -21.66 13.48 3.01
CA VAL A 388 -21.29 13.69 1.59
C VAL A 388 -22.42 14.23 0.73
N LYS A 389 -23.66 14.27 1.23
CA LYS A 389 -24.85 14.62 0.42
C LYS A 389 -24.77 15.99 -0.24
N GLU A 390 -24.08 16.95 0.36
CA GLU A 390 -23.96 18.29 -0.21
C GLU A 390 -23.19 18.30 -1.54
N LEU A 391 -22.36 17.29 -1.80
CA LEU A 391 -21.64 17.13 -3.06
C LEU A 391 -22.57 16.85 -4.25
N ALA A 392 -23.82 16.43 -4.02
CA ALA A 392 -24.78 16.17 -5.09
C ALA A 392 -25.01 17.38 -5.99
N VAL A 393 -24.86 18.61 -5.46
CA VAL A 393 -24.99 19.86 -6.23
C VAL A 393 -23.95 20.00 -7.35
N LEU A 394 -22.86 19.24 -7.30
CA LEU A 394 -21.80 19.26 -8.30
C LEU A 394 -22.17 18.47 -9.58
N GLY A 395 -23.21 17.62 -9.54
CA GLY A 395 -23.60 16.81 -10.69
C GLY A 395 -22.52 15.80 -11.13
N ILE A 396 -21.75 15.27 -10.17
CA ILE A 396 -20.68 14.30 -10.47
C ILE A 396 -21.25 12.99 -11.04
N THR A 397 -20.57 12.44 -12.03
CA THR A 397 -20.97 11.19 -12.70
C THR A 397 -20.21 9.96 -12.16
N SER A 398 -19.10 10.17 -11.46
CA SER A 398 -18.28 9.12 -10.83
C SER A 398 -17.95 9.49 -9.38
N LEU A 399 -18.20 8.57 -8.45
CA LEU A 399 -17.92 8.75 -7.02
C LEU A 399 -17.29 7.47 -6.47
N ARG A 400 -16.33 7.61 -5.56
CA ARG A 400 -15.73 6.50 -4.84
C ARG A 400 -15.75 6.77 -3.32
N LEU A 401 -16.31 5.85 -2.55
CA LEU A 401 -16.52 5.88 -1.11
C LEU A 401 -16.11 4.56 -0.42
N ASP A 402 -15.65 3.54 -1.15
CA ASP A 402 -15.16 2.29 -0.56
C ASP A 402 -14.04 2.51 0.48
N GLY A 403 -13.99 1.64 1.49
CA GLY A 403 -13.03 1.76 2.59
C GLY A 403 -13.40 2.80 3.66
N ASN A 404 -14.57 3.47 3.55
CA ASN A 404 -15.10 4.33 4.60
C ASN A 404 -16.03 3.56 5.57
N PRO A 405 -16.11 3.95 6.86
CA PRO A 405 -17.02 3.33 7.84
C PRO A 405 -18.49 3.24 7.41
N LEU A 406 -19.00 4.22 6.66
CA LEU A 406 -20.38 4.23 6.14
C LEU A 406 -20.76 2.96 5.37
N CYS A 407 -19.78 2.28 4.75
CA CYS A 407 -20.02 1.07 3.98
C CYS A 407 -20.55 -0.08 4.86
N ASN A 408 -20.25 -0.06 6.17
CA ASN A 408 -20.69 -1.07 7.12
C ASN A 408 -22.18 -0.99 7.49
N ASP A 409 -22.83 0.13 7.16
CA ASP A 409 -24.26 0.34 7.44
C ASP A 409 -25.18 -0.41 6.46
N PHE A 410 -24.62 -0.99 5.40
CA PHE A 410 -25.38 -1.66 4.33
C PHE A 410 -25.17 -3.16 4.36
N ALA A 411 -26.26 -3.93 4.38
CA ALA A 411 -26.19 -5.40 4.46
C ALA A 411 -25.69 -6.04 3.15
N PHE A 412 -25.92 -5.37 2.01
CA PHE A 412 -25.46 -5.82 0.69
C PHE A 412 -25.31 -4.65 -0.28
N SER A 413 -24.49 -4.83 -1.32
CA SER A 413 -24.15 -3.79 -2.31
C SER A 413 -25.38 -3.12 -2.95
N GLY A 414 -26.42 -3.89 -3.27
CA GLY A 414 -27.69 -3.43 -3.80
C GLY A 414 -28.35 -2.29 -3.00
N GLU A 415 -28.31 -2.39 -1.67
CA GLU A 415 -28.89 -1.37 -0.77
C GLU A 415 -28.04 -0.09 -0.78
N TYR A 416 -26.72 -0.26 -0.66
CA TYR A 416 -25.74 0.82 -0.73
C TYR A 416 -25.86 1.62 -2.03
N ILE A 417 -25.89 0.96 -3.19
CA ILE A 417 -26.02 1.63 -4.50
C ILE A 417 -27.30 2.45 -4.56
N LYS A 418 -28.43 1.89 -4.11
CA LYS A 418 -29.72 2.59 -4.11
C LYS A 418 -29.68 3.82 -3.20
N ALA A 419 -29.09 3.71 -2.02
CA ALA A 419 -28.96 4.81 -1.07
C ALA A 419 -28.09 5.94 -1.64
N VAL A 420 -26.93 5.60 -2.21
CA VAL A 420 -26.03 6.57 -2.86
C VAL A 420 -26.71 7.22 -4.07
N LYS A 421 -27.33 6.43 -4.97
CA LYS A 421 -27.97 6.96 -6.19
C LYS A 421 -29.20 7.83 -5.91
N LYS A 422 -29.87 7.61 -4.76
CA LYS A 422 -30.95 8.49 -4.29
C LYS A 422 -30.45 9.92 -4.01
N ILE A 423 -29.19 10.07 -3.58
CA ILE A 423 -28.55 11.35 -3.30
C ILE A 423 -27.89 11.90 -4.57
N PHE A 424 -27.13 11.05 -5.26
CA PHE A 424 -26.38 11.38 -6.47
C PHE A 424 -27.08 10.82 -7.72
N THR A 425 -28.10 11.54 -8.20
CA THR A 425 -28.98 11.06 -9.28
C THR A 425 -28.29 10.89 -10.62
N ASP A 426 -27.27 11.71 -10.89
CA ASP A 426 -26.51 11.71 -12.15
C ASP A 426 -25.36 10.68 -12.18
N LEU A 427 -25.24 9.88 -11.13
CA LEU A 427 -24.14 8.94 -10.95
C LEU A 427 -24.25 7.76 -11.95
N THR A 428 -23.17 7.54 -12.70
CA THR A 428 -23.03 6.44 -13.67
C THR A 428 -21.97 5.42 -13.25
N LYS A 429 -21.07 5.80 -12.34
CA LYS A 429 -19.99 4.96 -11.81
C LYS A 429 -19.86 5.14 -10.29
N LEU A 430 -19.86 4.05 -9.54
CA LEU A 430 -19.67 4.03 -8.09
C LEU A 430 -18.57 3.04 -7.73
N ASP A 431 -17.59 3.45 -6.94
CA ASP A 431 -16.49 2.61 -6.45
C ASP A 431 -15.71 1.88 -7.56
N GLY A 432 -15.53 2.56 -8.69
CA GLY A 432 -14.85 1.98 -9.84
C GLY A 432 -15.77 1.16 -10.78
N ILE A 433 -17.01 0.90 -10.38
CA ILE A 433 -17.94 -0.01 -11.08
C ILE A 433 -19.07 0.78 -11.75
N ALA A 434 -19.36 0.44 -13.02
CA ALA A 434 -20.46 1.06 -13.75
C ALA A 434 -21.82 0.63 -13.18
N ILE A 435 -22.69 1.61 -12.95
CA ILE A 435 -24.08 1.42 -12.55
C ILE A 435 -24.89 1.12 -13.82
N THR A 436 -25.55 -0.02 -13.86
CA THR A 436 -26.38 -0.43 -15.00
C THR A 436 -27.68 0.38 -15.08
N ALA A 437 -28.35 0.35 -16.25
CA ALA A 437 -29.64 1.00 -16.48
C ALA A 437 -30.79 0.51 -15.57
N LYS A 438 -30.60 -0.59 -14.82
CA LYS A 438 -31.54 -1.12 -13.82
C LYS A 438 -31.18 -0.75 -12.38
N ASP A 439 -30.27 0.22 -12.19
CA ASP A 439 -29.76 0.65 -10.88
C ASP A 439 -29.09 -0.47 -10.08
N ASN A 440 -28.54 -1.47 -10.78
CA ASN A 440 -27.70 -2.51 -10.21
C ASN A 440 -26.25 -2.30 -10.65
N LEU A 441 -25.27 -2.70 -9.85
CA LEU A 441 -23.89 -2.75 -10.34
C LEU A 441 -23.77 -3.86 -11.39
N SER A 442 -22.90 -3.62 -12.38
CA SER A 442 -22.42 -4.71 -13.23
C SER A 442 -21.68 -5.72 -12.34
N SER A 443 -22.21 -6.94 -12.20
CA SER A 443 -21.51 -7.98 -11.45
C SER A 443 -20.26 -8.37 -12.22
N PRO A 444 -19.06 -8.22 -11.65
CA PRO A 444 -17.85 -8.66 -12.32
C PRO A 444 -17.93 -10.18 -12.51
N LYS A 445 -17.37 -10.67 -13.63
CA LYS A 445 -17.35 -12.11 -13.93
C LYS A 445 -16.55 -12.89 -12.87
N ASN A 446 -15.47 -12.28 -12.38
CA ASN A 446 -14.59 -12.83 -11.36
C ASN A 446 -14.42 -11.80 -10.25
N PHE A 447 -14.26 -12.27 -9.02
CA PHE A 447 -13.94 -11.43 -7.87
C PHE A 447 -12.64 -11.90 -7.22
N LEU A 448 -11.78 -10.96 -6.86
CA LEU A 448 -10.58 -11.20 -6.07
C LEU A 448 -10.54 -10.19 -4.92
N CYS A 449 -10.41 -10.67 -3.68
CA CYS A 449 -10.20 -9.81 -2.52
C CYS A 449 -8.81 -9.15 -2.52
N ASP A 450 -7.84 -9.73 -3.23
CA ASP A 450 -6.49 -9.20 -3.44
C ASP A 450 -6.03 -9.50 -4.87
N VAL A 451 -5.58 -8.48 -5.58
CA VAL A 451 -5.08 -8.58 -6.96
C VAL A 451 -3.82 -9.45 -7.06
N ALA A 452 -3.03 -9.55 -6.00
CA ALA A 452 -1.85 -10.41 -5.94
C ALA A 452 -2.21 -11.91 -6.06
N GLY A 453 -3.46 -12.27 -5.77
CA GLY A 453 -3.96 -13.64 -5.90
C GLY A 453 -4.36 -14.05 -7.31
N TYR A 454 -4.38 -13.13 -8.29
CA TYR A 454 -4.90 -13.40 -9.64
C TYR A 454 -4.21 -14.59 -10.31
N ASP A 455 -2.88 -14.53 -10.47
CA ASP A 455 -2.10 -15.57 -11.15
C ASP A 455 -2.22 -16.92 -10.43
N PHE A 456 -2.24 -16.90 -9.10
CA PHE A 456 -2.40 -18.10 -8.29
C PHE A 456 -3.76 -18.78 -8.53
N VAL A 457 -4.84 -17.99 -8.49
CA VAL A 457 -6.21 -18.50 -8.64
C VAL A 457 -6.42 -19.03 -10.06
N GLU A 458 -6.00 -18.28 -11.08
CA GLU A 458 -6.10 -18.69 -12.47
C GLU A 458 -5.34 -20.00 -12.73
N GLU A 459 -4.10 -20.10 -12.25
CA GLU A 459 -3.28 -21.30 -12.45
C GLU A 459 -3.81 -22.49 -11.67
N PHE A 460 -4.24 -22.30 -10.42
CA PHE A 460 -4.82 -23.36 -9.61
C PHE A 460 -6.08 -23.93 -10.25
N ILE A 461 -7.04 -23.08 -10.66
CA ILE A 461 -8.29 -23.54 -11.28
C ILE A 461 -8.03 -24.21 -12.62
N THR A 462 -7.15 -23.64 -13.45
CA THR A 462 -6.80 -24.22 -14.75
C THR A 462 -6.18 -25.59 -14.60
N ARG A 463 -5.19 -25.76 -13.71
CA ARG A 463 -4.56 -27.06 -13.45
C ARG A 463 -5.55 -28.06 -12.84
N TYR A 464 -6.34 -27.63 -11.86
CA TYR A 464 -7.29 -28.50 -11.20
C TYR A 464 -8.34 -29.04 -12.18
N CYS A 465 -8.98 -28.18 -12.98
CA CYS A 465 -9.97 -28.59 -13.96
C CYS A 465 -9.38 -29.51 -15.04
N LYS A 466 -8.21 -29.18 -15.60
CA LYS A 466 -7.53 -30.04 -16.60
C LYS A 466 -7.16 -31.41 -16.05
N ALA A 467 -6.66 -31.48 -14.81
CA ALA A 467 -6.38 -32.74 -14.14
C ALA A 467 -7.70 -33.50 -13.85
N PHE A 468 -8.76 -32.83 -13.41
CA PHE A 468 -10.04 -33.49 -13.19
C PHE A 468 -10.64 -34.11 -14.47
N GLU A 469 -10.40 -33.52 -15.64
CA GLU A 469 -10.80 -34.08 -16.93
C GLU A 469 -9.90 -35.22 -17.41
N ASN A 470 -8.57 -35.01 -17.39
CA ASN A 470 -7.62 -35.83 -18.15
C ASN A 470 -6.68 -36.68 -17.28
N ASP A 471 -6.42 -36.29 -16.02
CA ASP A 471 -5.54 -36.97 -15.08
C ASP A 471 -6.05 -36.84 -13.63
N ARG A 472 -7.19 -37.49 -13.36
CA ARG A 472 -7.81 -37.42 -12.03
C ARG A 472 -6.88 -37.95 -10.95
N TYR A 473 -6.07 -38.95 -11.25
CA TYR A 473 -5.14 -39.53 -10.28
C TYR A 473 -4.10 -38.50 -9.81
N GLY A 474 -3.63 -37.61 -10.69
CA GLY A 474 -2.74 -36.51 -10.36
C GLY A 474 -3.27 -35.55 -9.29
N LEU A 475 -4.59 -35.47 -9.09
CA LEU A 475 -5.20 -34.64 -8.03
C LEU A 475 -4.85 -35.13 -6.62
N LYS A 476 -4.42 -36.39 -6.46
CA LYS A 476 -4.11 -37.00 -5.17
C LYS A 476 -3.14 -36.17 -4.34
N GLU A 477 -2.15 -35.53 -4.97
CA GLU A 477 -1.12 -34.75 -4.27
C GLU A 477 -1.63 -33.42 -3.68
N LEU A 478 -2.76 -32.92 -4.19
CA LEU A 478 -3.41 -31.70 -3.70
C LEU A 478 -4.15 -31.93 -2.37
N TYR A 479 -4.47 -33.19 -2.03
CA TYR A 479 -5.17 -33.56 -0.81
C TYR A 479 -4.21 -34.18 0.22
N SER A 480 -4.46 -33.88 1.49
CA SER A 480 -3.77 -34.46 2.65
C SER A 480 -4.64 -35.54 3.31
N ASP A 481 -4.08 -36.22 4.32
CA ASP A 481 -4.84 -37.21 5.12
C ASP A 481 -5.92 -36.58 6.00
N LYS A 482 -5.91 -35.26 6.17
CA LYS A 482 -6.92 -34.49 6.93
C LYS A 482 -7.87 -33.72 6.03
N SER A 483 -7.71 -33.81 4.71
CA SER A 483 -8.57 -33.09 3.78
C SER A 483 -9.97 -33.67 3.78
N ILE A 484 -10.98 -32.83 3.53
CA ILE A 484 -12.38 -33.22 3.58
C ILE A 484 -13.05 -32.87 2.25
N LEU A 485 -13.73 -33.84 1.63
CA LEU A 485 -14.63 -33.63 0.50
C LEU A 485 -16.07 -33.86 0.93
N SER A 486 -16.97 -32.99 0.49
CA SER A 486 -18.41 -33.24 0.49
C SER A 486 -19.03 -32.85 -0.85
N ILE A 487 -19.99 -33.66 -1.31
CA ILE A 487 -20.71 -33.43 -2.56
C ILE A 487 -22.16 -33.16 -2.21
N ASN A 488 -22.77 -32.15 -2.81
CA ASN A 488 -24.19 -31.86 -2.68
C ASN A 488 -24.82 -31.78 -4.07
N CYS A 489 -25.99 -32.39 -4.25
CA CYS A 489 -26.70 -32.40 -5.51
C CYS A 489 -28.12 -31.85 -5.36
N SER A 490 -28.53 -31.00 -6.31
CA SER A 490 -29.89 -30.45 -6.39
C SER A 490 -30.42 -30.51 -7.82
N PHE A 491 -31.17 -31.57 -8.12
CA PHE A 491 -31.76 -31.80 -9.44
C PHE A 491 -33.28 -31.73 -9.38
N ASN A 492 -33.89 -31.12 -10.40
CA ASN A 492 -35.32 -31.22 -10.67
C ASN A 492 -35.58 -32.51 -11.45
N LEU A 493 -35.98 -33.56 -10.74
CA LEU A 493 -36.19 -34.90 -11.29
C LEU A 493 -37.46 -35.01 -12.14
N ASP A 494 -38.47 -34.18 -11.87
CA ASP A 494 -39.80 -34.25 -12.51
C ASP A 494 -39.76 -34.00 -14.03
N LYS A 495 -38.67 -33.39 -14.53
CA LYS A 495 -38.49 -33.02 -15.94
C LYS A 495 -37.52 -33.95 -16.69
N MET A 496 -37.07 -35.05 -16.09
CA MET A 496 -36.00 -35.90 -16.62
C MET A 496 -36.48 -37.26 -17.10
N THR A 497 -35.87 -37.77 -18.18
CA THR A 497 -36.16 -39.12 -18.66
C THR A 497 -35.56 -40.19 -17.73
N PRO A 498 -36.07 -41.43 -17.71
CA PRO A 498 -35.50 -42.51 -16.90
C PRO A 498 -34.01 -42.78 -17.15
N GLN A 499 -33.57 -42.60 -18.40
CA GLN A 499 -32.16 -42.73 -18.79
C GLN A 499 -31.29 -41.65 -18.13
N ILE A 500 -31.73 -40.38 -18.17
CA ILE A 500 -31.05 -39.26 -17.53
C ILE A 500 -31.02 -39.44 -16.00
N MET A 501 -32.13 -39.89 -15.40
CA MET A 501 -32.19 -40.17 -13.95
C MET A 501 -31.17 -41.24 -13.53
N LYS A 502 -31.05 -42.33 -14.31
CA LYS A 502 -30.05 -43.37 -14.05
C LYS A 502 -28.62 -42.80 -14.09
N ARG A 503 -28.32 -41.93 -15.04
CA ARG A 503 -27.00 -41.30 -15.18
C ARG A 503 -26.69 -40.34 -14.04
N ILE A 504 -27.64 -39.48 -13.69
CA ILE A 504 -27.54 -38.53 -12.58
C ILE A 504 -27.42 -39.22 -11.22
N SER A 505 -27.98 -40.43 -11.07
CA SER A 505 -27.89 -41.20 -9.83
C SER A 505 -26.45 -41.44 -9.35
N LYS A 506 -25.47 -41.48 -10.27
CA LYS A 506 -24.05 -41.59 -9.93
C LYS A 506 -23.52 -40.43 -9.07
N TYR A 507 -24.12 -39.25 -9.21
CA TYR A 507 -23.83 -38.09 -8.36
C TYR A 507 -24.71 -38.08 -7.12
N SER A 508 -26.03 -38.23 -7.30
CA SER A 508 -26.98 -38.04 -6.19
C SER A 508 -26.87 -39.09 -5.09
N GLN A 509 -26.37 -40.30 -5.39
CA GLN A 509 -26.04 -41.32 -4.38
C GLN A 509 -24.96 -40.87 -3.39
N ARG A 510 -24.15 -39.87 -3.75
CA ARG A 510 -23.09 -39.29 -2.90
C ARG A 510 -23.49 -37.93 -2.32
N SER A 511 -24.72 -37.48 -2.55
CA SER A 511 -25.20 -36.17 -2.14
C SER A 511 -25.39 -36.08 -0.62
N ARG A 512 -24.77 -35.06 -0.03
CA ARG A 512 -24.89 -34.66 1.37
C ARG A 512 -25.67 -33.35 1.47
N ASN A 513 -26.99 -33.45 1.46
CA ASN A 513 -27.89 -32.32 1.67
C ASN A 513 -28.56 -32.43 3.05
N LEU A 514 -28.04 -31.65 4.02
CA LEU A 514 -28.51 -31.68 5.41
C LEU A 514 -29.98 -31.26 5.57
N LYS A 515 -30.57 -30.55 4.59
CA LYS A 515 -31.98 -30.16 4.63
C LYS A 515 -32.93 -31.30 4.23
N THR A 516 -32.47 -32.24 3.41
CA THR A 516 -33.32 -33.30 2.83
C THR A 516 -33.01 -34.69 3.39
N MET A 517 -31.88 -34.87 4.05
CA MET A 517 -31.52 -36.13 4.71
C MET A 517 -32.47 -36.43 5.87
N LYS A 518 -32.96 -37.67 5.93
CA LYS A 518 -33.92 -38.12 6.95
C LYS A 518 -33.26 -38.38 8.30
N GLU A 519 -32.04 -38.91 8.29
CA GLU A 519 -31.29 -39.28 9.49
C GLU A 519 -29.96 -38.51 9.60
N PRO A 520 -29.79 -37.63 10.61
CA PRO A 520 -28.55 -36.87 10.82
C PRO A 520 -27.32 -37.77 11.03
N SER A 521 -27.52 -38.99 11.55
CA SER A 521 -26.45 -39.96 11.78
C SER A 521 -25.85 -40.52 10.48
N GLU A 522 -26.57 -40.47 9.36
CA GLU A 522 -26.09 -40.90 8.05
C GLU A 522 -25.13 -39.89 7.39
N THR A 523 -25.17 -38.62 7.84
CA THR A 523 -24.39 -37.51 7.25
C THR A 523 -22.88 -37.73 7.30
N ARG A 524 -22.40 -38.54 8.26
CA ARG A 524 -20.99 -38.92 8.40
C ARG A 524 -20.50 -39.82 7.27
N PHE A 525 -21.38 -40.63 6.67
CA PHE A 525 -21.01 -41.54 5.57
C PHE A 525 -20.80 -40.83 4.24
N PHE A 526 -21.31 -39.59 4.11
CA PHE A 526 -21.20 -38.76 2.91
C PHE A 526 -20.20 -37.61 3.08
N THR A 527 -19.30 -37.73 4.07
CA THR A 527 -18.16 -36.86 4.30
C THR A 527 -16.90 -37.70 4.12
N TYR A 528 -16.11 -37.40 3.09
CA TYR A 528 -14.97 -38.23 2.72
C TYR A 528 -13.68 -37.59 3.23
N VAL A 529 -12.91 -38.33 4.03
CA VAL A 529 -11.76 -37.78 4.74
C VAL A 529 -10.48 -38.45 4.28
N GLY A 530 -9.50 -37.62 3.96
CA GLY A 530 -8.17 -38.04 3.54
C GLY A 530 -8.09 -38.34 2.05
N SER A 531 -6.88 -38.17 1.51
CA SER A 531 -6.57 -38.29 0.08
C SER A 531 -7.11 -39.59 -0.55
N LYS A 532 -7.00 -40.74 0.14
CA LYS A 532 -7.43 -42.04 -0.40
C LYS A 532 -8.95 -42.13 -0.62
N GLU A 533 -9.76 -41.70 0.35
CA GLU A 533 -11.22 -41.76 0.24
C GLU A 533 -11.74 -40.73 -0.76
N ILE A 534 -11.19 -39.52 -0.72
CA ILE A 534 -11.49 -38.44 -1.67
C ILE A 534 -11.22 -38.91 -3.10
N MET A 535 -10.06 -39.53 -3.34
CA MET A 535 -9.72 -40.02 -4.68
C MET A 535 -10.62 -41.16 -5.13
N ARG A 536 -11.05 -42.07 -4.25
CA ARG A 536 -12.03 -43.09 -4.61
C ARG A 536 -13.32 -42.45 -5.12
N VAL A 537 -13.79 -41.41 -4.45
CA VAL A 537 -14.99 -40.68 -4.86
C VAL A 537 -14.80 -39.95 -6.18
N ILE A 538 -13.71 -39.20 -6.35
CA ILE A 538 -13.42 -38.43 -7.58
C ILE A 538 -13.26 -39.36 -8.79
N MET A 539 -12.60 -40.50 -8.62
CA MET A 539 -12.41 -41.48 -9.69
C MET A 539 -13.73 -42.16 -10.10
N ASP A 540 -14.66 -42.35 -9.17
CA ASP A 540 -15.97 -42.96 -9.45
C ASP A 540 -16.97 -42.01 -10.15
N LEU A 541 -16.72 -40.70 -10.17
CA LEU A 541 -17.59 -39.74 -10.85
C LEU A 541 -17.54 -39.95 -12.38
N PRO A 542 -18.61 -39.66 -13.13
CA PRO A 542 -18.59 -39.72 -14.59
C PRO A 542 -17.52 -38.80 -15.20
N PRO A 543 -16.95 -39.13 -16.37
CA PRO A 543 -16.08 -38.24 -17.12
C PRO A 543 -16.85 -36.96 -17.52
N ILE A 544 -16.16 -35.82 -17.47
CA ILE A 544 -16.77 -34.51 -17.75
C ILE A 544 -15.86 -33.65 -18.63
N THR A 545 -16.42 -32.64 -19.27
CA THR A 545 -15.70 -31.55 -19.94
C THR A 545 -16.21 -30.21 -19.44
N TYR A 546 -15.36 -29.41 -18.79
CA TYR A 546 -15.67 -28.06 -18.34
C TYR A 546 -15.75 -27.07 -19.51
N ASP A 547 -16.70 -26.14 -19.43
CA ASP A 547 -16.62 -24.91 -20.22
C ASP A 547 -15.73 -23.91 -19.49
N MET A 548 -14.41 -24.05 -19.68
CA MET A 548 -13.38 -23.24 -19.02
C MET A 548 -13.60 -21.72 -19.22
N LEU A 549 -14.12 -21.30 -20.38
CA LEU A 549 -14.36 -19.89 -20.69
C LEU A 549 -15.58 -19.33 -19.95
N SER A 550 -16.52 -20.19 -19.56
CA SER A 550 -17.70 -19.79 -18.79
C SER A 550 -17.48 -19.71 -17.28
N LEU A 551 -16.34 -20.20 -16.77
CA LEU A 551 -16.07 -20.22 -15.33
C LEU A 551 -16.05 -18.80 -14.77
N CYS A 552 -16.73 -18.64 -13.64
CA CYS A 552 -16.69 -17.46 -12.79
C CYS A 552 -16.02 -17.83 -11.48
N THR A 553 -15.01 -17.08 -11.05
CA THR A 553 -14.23 -17.41 -9.86
C THR A 553 -14.23 -16.26 -8.86
N ASP A 554 -14.53 -16.60 -7.61
CA ASP A 554 -14.48 -15.70 -6.46
C ASP A 554 -13.38 -16.15 -5.50
N CYS A 555 -12.34 -15.33 -5.31
CA CYS A 555 -11.38 -15.49 -4.23
C CYS A 555 -11.77 -14.55 -3.09
N THR A 556 -12.50 -15.08 -2.10
CA THR A 556 -13.05 -14.29 -1.00
C THR A 556 -12.06 -14.05 0.13
N MET A 557 -10.94 -14.78 0.15
CA MET A 557 -9.88 -14.60 1.11
C MET A 557 -8.55 -15.07 0.52
N PHE A 558 -7.55 -14.20 0.53
CA PHE A 558 -6.20 -14.47 0.08
C PHE A 558 -5.24 -13.96 1.15
N GLN A 559 -4.87 -14.84 2.08
CA GLN A 559 -4.01 -14.51 3.21
C GLN A 559 -2.83 -15.48 3.30
N ASP A 560 -1.83 -15.06 4.05
CA ASP A 560 -0.61 -15.81 4.31
C ASP A 560 -0.82 -17.27 4.74
N ASN A 561 -1.89 -17.56 5.48
CA ASN A 561 -2.15 -18.86 6.07
C ASN A 561 -3.29 -19.64 5.40
N MET A 562 -4.06 -19.02 4.49
CA MET A 562 -5.27 -19.62 3.95
C MET A 562 -5.79 -18.86 2.72
N VAL A 563 -6.26 -19.61 1.72
CA VAL A 563 -6.91 -19.07 0.52
C VAL A 563 -8.26 -19.75 0.34
N VAL A 564 -9.32 -18.99 0.02
CA VAL A 564 -10.68 -19.52 -0.22
C VAL A 564 -11.12 -19.13 -1.62
N ILE A 565 -11.36 -20.15 -2.45
CA ILE A 565 -11.74 -20.00 -3.85
C ILE A 565 -13.09 -20.66 -4.08
N THR A 566 -14.06 -19.95 -4.64
CA THR A 566 -15.33 -20.50 -5.10
C THR A 566 -15.42 -20.36 -6.61
N VAL A 567 -15.66 -21.47 -7.30
CA VAL A 567 -15.81 -21.52 -8.76
C VAL A 567 -17.24 -21.86 -9.11
N ASN A 568 -17.84 -21.08 -9.99
CA ASN A 568 -19.14 -21.33 -10.57
C ASN A 568 -18.98 -21.60 -12.08
N GLY A 569 -19.70 -22.58 -12.61
CA GLY A 569 -19.57 -22.90 -14.02
C GLY A 569 -20.53 -23.95 -14.52
N VAL A 570 -20.30 -24.37 -15.76
CA VAL A 570 -20.98 -25.51 -16.37
C VAL A 570 -19.99 -26.50 -16.96
N TYR A 571 -20.40 -27.75 -17.06
CA TYR A 571 -19.66 -28.81 -17.74
C TYR A 571 -20.62 -29.76 -18.47
N LEU A 572 -20.11 -30.49 -19.45
CA LEU A 572 -20.78 -31.63 -20.06
C LEU A 572 -20.40 -32.88 -19.28
N ASP A 573 -21.38 -33.57 -18.71
CA ASP A 573 -21.24 -34.98 -18.39
C ASP A 573 -21.14 -35.72 -19.73
N GLN A 574 -20.06 -36.48 -19.94
CA GLN A 574 -19.77 -37.12 -21.23
C GLN A 574 -20.56 -38.42 -21.40
N ALA A 575 -21.20 -38.56 -22.56
CA ALA A 575 -22.01 -39.73 -22.88
C ALA A 575 -21.19 -41.02 -22.78
N PRO A 576 -21.68 -42.06 -22.08
CA PRO A 576 -20.96 -43.33 -21.96
C PRO A 576 -20.94 -44.12 -23.27
N SER A 577 -21.76 -43.75 -24.26
CA SER A 577 -21.83 -44.38 -25.58
C SER A 577 -22.29 -43.40 -26.66
N ILE A 578 -22.04 -43.73 -27.92
CA ILE A 578 -22.34 -42.89 -29.10
C ILE A 578 -23.85 -42.66 -29.32
N VAL A 579 -24.70 -43.52 -28.75
CA VAL A 579 -26.17 -43.40 -28.84
C VAL A 579 -26.78 -42.51 -27.76
N GLU A 580 -26.00 -42.13 -26.74
CA GLU A 580 -26.41 -41.17 -25.72
C GLU A 580 -25.84 -39.79 -26.01
N THR A 581 -26.52 -38.73 -25.54
CA THR A 581 -26.03 -37.37 -25.64
C THR A 581 -25.38 -36.92 -24.33
N ASP A 582 -24.47 -35.97 -24.40
CA ASP A 582 -23.93 -35.30 -23.22
C ASP A 582 -25.04 -34.60 -22.43
N ILE A 583 -24.83 -34.48 -21.12
CA ILE A 583 -25.77 -33.77 -20.24
C ILE A 583 -25.07 -32.53 -19.70
N LEU A 584 -25.63 -31.36 -20.00
CA LEU A 584 -25.13 -30.10 -19.43
C LEU A 584 -25.50 -30.01 -17.94
N MET A 585 -24.47 -29.87 -17.10
CA MET A 585 -24.60 -29.69 -15.66
C MET A 585 -24.05 -28.32 -15.26
N ALA A 586 -24.63 -27.72 -14.22
CA ALA A 586 -24.04 -26.57 -13.55
C ALA A 586 -23.45 -26.97 -12.21
N PHE A 587 -22.45 -26.22 -11.77
CA PHE A 587 -21.82 -26.46 -10.48
C PHE A 587 -21.32 -25.20 -9.80
N THR A 588 -21.19 -25.33 -8.48
CA THR A 588 -20.42 -24.45 -7.61
C THR A 588 -19.44 -25.32 -6.84
N ARG A 589 -18.16 -24.97 -6.81
CA ARG A 589 -17.14 -25.71 -6.05
C ARG A 589 -16.30 -24.75 -5.23
N THR A 590 -16.20 -25.01 -3.93
CA THR A 590 -15.44 -24.17 -2.99
C THR A 590 -14.25 -24.94 -2.46
N PHE A 591 -13.06 -24.36 -2.59
CA PHE A 591 -11.81 -24.88 -2.08
C PHE A 591 -11.30 -23.99 -0.95
N ILE A 592 -10.90 -24.61 0.15
CA ILE A 592 -10.08 -23.97 1.18
C ILE A 592 -8.68 -24.56 1.06
N LEU A 593 -7.70 -23.70 0.82
CA LEU A 593 -6.30 -24.04 0.60
C LEU A 593 -5.45 -23.53 1.76
N LYS A 594 -4.47 -24.33 2.20
CA LYS A 594 -3.47 -23.92 3.19
C LYS A 594 -2.05 -24.16 2.68
N PRO A 595 -1.11 -23.25 2.95
CA PRO A 595 0.29 -23.45 2.61
C PRO A 595 0.91 -24.54 3.50
N ILE A 596 1.71 -25.42 2.91
CA ILE A 596 2.42 -26.49 3.63
C ILE A 596 3.93 -26.25 3.64
N LYS A 597 4.47 -25.69 2.56
CA LYS A 597 5.89 -25.34 2.45
C LYS A 597 6.02 -24.03 1.70
N ARG A 598 6.77 -23.09 2.28
CA ARG A 598 7.09 -21.80 1.68
C ARG A 598 8.52 -21.83 1.13
N LYS A 599 8.84 -20.86 0.28
CA LYS A 599 10.20 -20.62 -0.23
C LYS A 599 10.80 -21.82 -0.97
N MET A 600 9.99 -22.47 -1.78
CA MET A 600 10.37 -23.58 -2.65
C MET A 600 10.82 -23.10 -4.04
N GLY A 601 11.44 -24.01 -4.82
CA GLY A 601 11.98 -23.72 -6.15
C GLY A 601 13.39 -23.11 -6.10
N SER A 602 14.06 -23.04 -7.25
CA SER A 602 15.42 -22.49 -7.39
C SER A 602 15.53 -21.06 -6.89
N LEU A 603 14.47 -20.26 -7.07
CA LEU A 603 14.39 -18.85 -6.65
C LEU A 603 13.84 -18.64 -5.24
N LYS A 604 13.42 -19.70 -4.52
CA LYS A 604 12.80 -19.61 -3.18
C LYS A 604 11.57 -18.69 -3.10
N CYS A 605 10.84 -18.52 -4.21
CA CYS A 605 9.62 -17.70 -4.26
C CYS A 605 8.32 -18.52 -4.29
N ALA A 606 8.39 -19.86 -4.42
CA ALA A 606 7.18 -20.68 -4.54
C ALA A 606 6.64 -21.14 -3.18
N THR A 607 5.31 -21.19 -3.06
CA THR A 607 4.61 -21.76 -1.90
C THR A 607 3.74 -22.92 -2.37
N LEU A 608 3.90 -24.07 -1.72
CA LEU A 608 3.10 -25.27 -1.97
C LEU A 608 1.84 -25.23 -1.10
N TYR A 609 0.68 -25.34 -1.73
CA TYR A 609 -0.63 -25.40 -1.06
C TYR A 609 -1.23 -26.80 -1.10
N ARG A 610 -2.11 -27.10 -0.13
CA ARG A 610 -3.04 -28.24 -0.21
C ARG A 610 -4.46 -27.83 0.09
N ILE A 611 -5.39 -28.55 -0.51
CA ILE A 611 -6.83 -28.43 -0.28
C ILE A 611 -7.13 -29.07 1.08
N VAL A 612 -7.64 -28.29 2.04
CA VAL A 612 -8.09 -28.80 3.34
C VAL A 612 -9.58 -29.09 3.34
N ASN A 613 -10.39 -28.27 2.65
CA ASN A 613 -11.82 -28.51 2.45
C ASN A 613 -12.17 -28.31 0.99
N ASP A 614 -12.98 -29.24 0.46
CA ASP A 614 -13.51 -29.25 -0.89
C ASP A 614 -15.02 -29.50 -0.80
N GLN A 615 -15.81 -28.50 -1.20
CA GLN A 615 -17.25 -28.62 -1.23
C GLN A 615 -17.73 -28.49 -2.67
N TYR A 616 -18.35 -29.54 -3.18
CA TYR A 616 -18.78 -29.61 -4.58
C TYR A 616 -20.29 -29.71 -4.70
N CYS A 617 -20.93 -28.63 -5.17
CA CYS A 617 -22.37 -28.55 -5.40
C CYS A 617 -22.67 -28.71 -6.89
N ILE A 618 -23.55 -29.65 -7.25
CA ILE A 618 -23.94 -29.96 -8.62
C ILE A 618 -25.45 -29.79 -8.77
N TYR A 619 -25.90 -29.12 -9.83
CA TYR A 619 -27.31 -28.81 -10.02
C TYR A 619 -27.65 -28.57 -11.50
N ASN A 620 -28.95 -28.43 -11.78
CA ASN A 620 -29.43 -28.13 -13.12
C ASN A 620 -28.99 -26.72 -13.57
N PRO A 621 -28.48 -26.56 -14.81
CA PRO A 621 -28.14 -25.24 -15.33
C PRO A 621 -29.38 -24.36 -15.49
N THR A 622 -29.19 -23.05 -15.31
CA THR A 622 -30.23 -22.05 -15.60
C THR A 622 -30.43 -21.87 -17.11
N SER A 623 -31.60 -21.37 -17.52
CA SER A 623 -31.88 -21.08 -18.94
C SER A 623 -30.83 -20.15 -19.59
N THR A 624 -30.23 -19.25 -18.83
CA THR A 624 -29.16 -18.37 -19.30
C THR A 624 -27.86 -19.14 -19.52
N GLN A 625 -27.46 -19.98 -18.56
CA GLN A 625 -26.28 -20.83 -18.67
C GLN A 625 -26.39 -21.80 -19.85
N THR A 626 -27.54 -22.46 -20.03
CA THR A 626 -27.80 -23.34 -21.17
C THR A 626 -27.66 -22.62 -22.52
N LYS A 627 -28.04 -21.34 -22.58
CA LYS A 627 -27.92 -20.55 -23.80
C LYS A 627 -26.48 -20.13 -24.12
N ILE A 628 -25.58 -20.01 -23.14
CA ILE A 628 -24.21 -19.49 -23.37
C ILE A 628 -23.14 -20.57 -23.35
N ALA A 629 -23.43 -21.73 -22.77
CA ALA A 629 -22.51 -22.86 -22.65
C ALA A 629 -21.90 -23.25 -24.01
N PHE A 630 -20.58 -23.43 -24.04
CA PHE A 630 -19.76 -23.86 -25.17
C PHE A 630 -19.88 -23.03 -26.46
N LYS A 631 -20.48 -21.84 -26.41
CA LYS A 631 -20.63 -20.98 -27.61
C LYS A 631 -19.30 -20.50 -28.17
N TYR A 632 -18.30 -20.28 -27.34
CA TYR A 632 -16.98 -19.79 -27.76
C TYR A 632 -16.12 -20.89 -28.43
N PHE A 633 -16.39 -22.17 -28.17
CA PHE A 633 -15.67 -23.28 -28.81
C PHE A 633 -15.95 -23.37 -30.32
N LYS A 634 -17.16 -22.99 -30.78
CA LYS A 634 -17.49 -23.00 -32.21
C LYS A 634 -16.72 -21.98 -33.07
N ASN A 635 -16.08 -20.98 -32.45
CA ASN A 635 -15.35 -19.92 -33.16
C ASN A 635 -13.82 -20.12 -33.15
N MET A 636 -13.31 -21.12 -32.43
CA MET A 636 -11.86 -21.33 -32.23
C MET A 636 -11.25 -22.42 -33.14
N GLU A 637 -12.05 -23.15 -33.93
CA GLU A 637 -11.54 -24.15 -34.89
C GLU A 637 -10.72 -23.56 -36.07
N GLY A 638 -10.55 -22.23 -36.11
CA GLY A 638 -9.76 -21.52 -37.14
C GLY A 638 -8.41 -20.95 -36.69
N ALA A 639 -8.03 -21.02 -35.42
CA ALA A 639 -6.78 -20.41 -34.94
C ALA A 639 -5.68 -21.47 -34.78
N LYS A 640 -4.64 -21.41 -35.62
CA LYS A 640 -3.42 -22.21 -35.47
C LYS A 640 -2.82 -21.95 -34.07
N LYS A 641 -2.83 -22.96 -33.20
CA LYS A 641 -1.93 -23.06 -32.06
C LYS A 641 -0.53 -23.26 -32.64
N ASP A 642 0.31 -22.23 -32.66
CA ASP A 642 1.77 -22.41 -32.76
C ASP A 642 2.59 -21.13 -32.46
N ASP A 643 1.98 -19.96 -32.22
CA ASP A 643 2.77 -18.77 -31.85
C ASP A 643 2.93 -18.63 -30.32
N LEU A 644 4.18 -18.67 -29.86
CA LEU A 644 4.60 -18.32 -28.50
C LEU A 644 4.15 -16.90 -28.15
N THR A 645 3.56 -16.71 -26.97
CA THR A 645 3.15 -15.37 -26.50
C THR A 645 4.36 -14.51 -26.15
N ILE A 646 4.17 -13.18 -26.04
CA ILE A 646 5.25 -12.25 -25.64
C ILE A 646 5.80 -12.63 -24.24
N ALA A 647 4.92 -13.05 -23.33
CA ALA A 647 5.31 -13.51 -21.99
C ALA A 647 6.14 -14.81 -22.04
N ASP A 648 5.80 -15.76 -22.92
CA ASP A 648 6.59 -16.98 -23.11
C ASP A 648 7.99 -16.68 -23.62
N LYS A 649 8.09 -15.72 -24.56
CA LYS A 649 9.37 -15.24 -25.09
C LYS A 649 10.21 -14.55 -24.01
N GLU A 650 9.61 -13.70 -23.19
CA GLU A 650 10.30 -13.05 -22.06
C GLU A 650 10.79 -14.08 -21.03
N ALA A 651 9.98 -15.09 -20.70
CA ALA A 651 10.36 -16.16 -19.79
C ALA A 651 11.51 -17.03 -20.35
N LEU A 652 11.45 -17.39 -21.64
CA LEU A 652 12.53 -18.11 -22.34
C LEU A 652 13.83 -17.29 -22.35
N LEU A 653 13.73 -15.98 -22.57
CA LEU A 653 14.87 -15.07 -22.56
C LEU A 653 15.56 -15.05 -21.18
N VAL A 654 14.78 -14.95 -20.11
CA VAL A 654 15.31 -14.97 -18.73
C VAL A 654 15.96 -16.32 -18.43
N MET A 655 15.31 -17.44 -18.76
CA MET A 655 15.89 -18.79 -18.55
C MET A 655 17.20 -18.98 -19.32
N PHE A 656 17.28 -18.47 -20.55
CA PHE A 656 18.47 -18.61 -21.40
C PHE A 656 19.64 -17.75 -20.90
N GLN A 657 19.35 -16.54 -20.40
CA GLN A 657 20.34 -15.67 -19.75
C GLN A 657 20.96 -16.32 -18.51
N GLU A 658 20.14 -16.94 -17.66
CA GLU A 658 20.64 -17.63 -16.46
C GLU A 658 21.47 -18.87 -16.82
N THR A 659 21.10 -19.59 -17.87
CA THR A 659 21.78 -20.83 -18.28
C THR A 659 23.13 -20.55 -18.95
N THR A 660 23.23 -19.46 -19.73
CA THR A 660 24.42 -19.15 -20.55
C THR A 660 25.30 -18.04 -19.96
N LEU A 661 24.83 -17.34 -18.93
CA LEU A 661 25.43 -16.13 -18.34
C LEU A 661 25.66 -14.99 -19.35
N LEU A 662 24.96 -15.02 -20.49
CA LEU A 662 25.04 -13.97 -21.50
C LEU A 662 24.17 -12.77 -21.14
N LYS A 663 24.59 -11.59 -21.60
CA LYS A 663 23.77 -10.39 -21.60
C LYS A 663 22.57 -10.55 -22.52
N SER A 664 21.51 -9.78 -22.22
CA SER A 664 20.18 -9.93 -22.86
C SER A 664 20.22 -9.94 -24.38
N ILE A 665 20.98 -9.01 -24.96
CA ILE A 665 21.11 -8.85 -26.42
C ILE A 665 21.62 -10.13 -27.10
N TRP A 666 22.56 -10.85 -26.47
CA TRP A 666 23.12 -12.09 -27.02
C TRP A 666 22.18 -13.29 -26.84
N CYS A 667 21.43 -13.32 -25.74
CA CYS A 667 20.39 -14.31 -25.53
C CYS A 667 19.25 -14.17 -26.52
N THR A 668 18.78 -12.93 -26.75
CA THR A 668 17.75 -12.63 -27.75
C THR A 668 18.19 -13.09 -29.13
N ARG A 669 19.42 -12.80 -29.52
CA ARG A 669 19.97 -13.25 -30.81
C ARG A 669 19.95 -14.77 -30.97
N CYS A 670 20.43 -15.53 -29.97
CA CYS A 670 20.45 -17.00 -30.04
C CYS A 670 19.04 -17.60 -30.07
N LEU A 671 18.11 -17.02 -29.30
CA LEU A 671 16.73 -17.47 -29.25
C LEU A 671 15.96 -17.11 -30.54
N GLU A 672 16.17 -15.93 -31.11
CA GLU A 672 15.58 -15.55 -32.40
C GLU A 672 16.07 -16.44 -33.54
N GLU A 673 17.37 -16.71 -33.60
CA GLU A 673 17.98 -17.59 -34.61
C GLU A 673 17.52 -19.05 -34.48
N ALA A 674 17.15 -19.47 -33.26
CA ALA A 674 16.57 -20.78 -32.98
C ALA A 674 15.04 -20.83 -33.14
N ASN A 675 14.37 -19.77 -33.62
CA ASN A 675 12.91 -19.65 -33.61
C ASN A 675 12.27 -19.91 -32.23
N TRP A 676 12.92 -19.41 -31.18
CA TRP A 676 12.54 -19.52 -29.77
C TRP A 676 12.48 -20.97 -29.24
N ASP A 677 13.12 -21.91 -29.94
CA ASP A 677 13.38 -23.27 -29.45
C ASP A 677 14.60 -23.25 -28.51
N PHE A 678 14.37 -23.55 -27.23
CA PHE A 678 15.39 -23.45 -26.19
C PHE A 678 16.56 -24.41 -26.39
N ALA A 679 16.31 -25.63 -26.89
CA ALA A 679 17.36 -26.63 -27.07
C ALA A 679 18.26 -26.25 -28.25
N LYS A 680 17.68 -25.81 -29.36
CA LYS A 680 18.43 -25.31 -30.51
C LYS A 680 19.21 -24.03 -30.18
N ALA A 681 18.64 -23.14 -29.38
CA ALA A 681 19.35 -21.94 -28.94
C ALA A 681 20.61 -22.28 -28.15
N LEU A 682 20.57 -23.32 -27.30
CA LEU A 682 21.74 -23.79 -26.55
C LEU A 682 22.80 -24.40 -27.49
N GLU A 683 22.38 -25.14 -28.53
CA GLU A 683 23.31 -25.65 -29.55
C GLU A 683 24.00 -24.51 -30.31
N ILE A 684 23.27 -23.46 -30.70
CA ILE A 684 23.84 -22.26 -31.33
C ILE A 684 24.84 -21.57 -30.39
N PHE A 685 24.48 -21.40 -29.12
CA PHE A 685 25.38 -20.84 -28.11
C PHE A 685 26.69 -21.64 -27.98
N ILE A 686 26.59 -22.97 -27.88
CA ILE A 686 27.76 -23.86 -27.78
C ILE A 686 28.65 -23.71 -29.02
N GLN A 687 28.07 -23.68 -30.23
CA GLN A 687 28.82 -23.46 -31.47
C GLN A 687 29.53 -22.09 -31.50
N LEU A 688 28.87 -21.04 -31.02
CA LEU A 688 29.46 -19.70 -30.93
C LEU A 688 30.60 -19.65 -29.90
N CYS A 689 30.50 -20.38 -28.78
CA CYS A 689 31.59 -20.56 -27.83
C CYS A 689 32.78 -21.31 -28.44
N GLU A 690 32.54 -22.42 -29.14
CA GLU A 690 33.59 -23.23 -29.78
C GLU A 690 34.34 -22.45 -30.85
N LYS A 691 33.64 -21.60 -31.61
CA LYS A 691 34.23 -20.72 -32.63
C LYS A 691 34.86 -19.44 -32.06
N LYS A 692 34.76 -19.21 -30.75
CA LYS A 692 35.23 -17.99 -30.04
C LYS A 692 34.62 -16.69 -30.60
N GLU A 693 33.37 -16.76 -31.05
CA GLU A 693 32.63 -15.61 -31.60
C GLU A 693 31.89 -14.80 -30.53
N ILE A 694 31.86 -15.30 -29.29
CA ILE A 694 31.32 -14.60 -28.12
C ILE A 694 32.45 -13.81 -27.45
N PRO A 695 32.42 -12.46 -27.49
CA PRO A 695 33.42 -11.64 -26.81
C PRO A 695 33.20 -11.65 -25.29
N ASP A 696 34.27 -11.50 -24.49
CA ASP A 696 34.19 -11.51 -23.02
C ASP A 696 33.19 -10.48 -22.45
N ALA A 697 33.02 -9.34 -23.14
CA ALA A 697 32.05 -8.31 -22.78
C ALA A 697 30.57 -8.73 -22.94
N ALA A 698 30.29 -9.87 -23.58
CA ALA A 698 28.97 -10.44 -23.75
C ALA A 698 28.47 -11.23 -22.53
N LEU A 699 29.37 -11.62 -21.61
CA LEU A 699 29.04 -12.31 -20.36
C LEU A 699 28.62 -11.30 -19.28
N ARG A 700 27.77 -11.73 -18.34
CA ARG A 700 27.25 -10.94 -17.22
C ARG A 700 28.22 -10.84 -16.05
#